data_AF-A0A352MFA4-F1
#
_entry.id   AF-A0A352MFA4-F1
#
_cell.length_a   1.000
_cell.length_b   1.000
_cell.length_c   1.000
_cell.angle_alpha   90.00
_cell.angle_beta   90.00
_cell.angle_gamma   90.00
#
_symmetry.space_group_name_H-M   'P 1'
#
loop_
_entity.id
_entity.type
_entity.pdbx_description
1 polymer ?
#
loop_
_entity_poly.entity_id
_entity_poly.type
_entity_poly.pdbx_seq_one_letter_code
_entity_poly.pdbx_strand_id
1 'polypeptide(L)'
;MKQMKLRTKVLFTTAMVILFFCNTFAQSIEGDWFGKANIQGIELRLAVHVKSAGQGYTSTWDSPDQGAFGIPSTTTTFSFPSFSFTHAGAGFKYAGTVNPAYTEITGNLEQGGLKLNITFGRKPIEAAPNSPDALKQKYDKQEVYITMRDGVRLFTSVYTPKNSSVNHPILLNRTPYNIEPGGVSNFNFFMQLYSRYVEEEYIMVYQDVRGKYMSEGIYEDIRPVIPVKSKTNDIDETTDTWDTVDWLVKNVSNNNGKVGIFGISYPGFYSTMGIINAHPAVKAVSPQAPVTAWFIGDDFHHNGAFFLQDCFNFYYSNGQPHRTPTRQGHPAFRYPVPDNYDFFLSLGAIKNIAPKYLGDSIKFWNDAFSHPDYDDFWKARDPRQYLKNVTPAVMTVGGWFDAEDLFGALNTYEAIEKQNPPETKNFLVMGPWSHGQWAFGEANNLGNIYWGFDANKKYVLEEENFFNLYLKGTGNQALPEALIFVTGSNEWREFSAWPPENRVEKNLYFQSGEAASFQAPVTKISYDEYISDPSNPVPYTEDVHTNRTEAYMTDDQRFASRRPDVMVYQTDILTEDITLAGPLNADLFVSTTGTDADFVVKLIDVFPPDAKADDPDLKYPMGGYQMLVRGEVFRGKYRKSFEKPEPFIPG
;
A
#
# COMPACT_ATOMS: atom_id res chain seq x y z
N MET A 1 22.97 74.55 75.65
CA MET A 1 22.07 74.64 74.47
C MET A 1 22.78 74.07 73.25
N LYS A 2 22.14 73.10 72.56
CA LYS A 2 22.52 72.43 71.30
C LYS A 2 23.93 71.79 71.21
N GLN A 3 24.03 70.52 71.59
CA GLN A 3 25.08 69.61 71.14
C GLN A 3 24.71 69.04 69.76
N MET A 4 25.62 69.17 68.80
CA MET A 4 25.43 68.79 67.41
C MET A 4 26.36 67.61 67.05
N LYS A 5 25.75 66.58 66.48
CA LYS A 5 26.35 65.32 66.04
C LYS A 5 27.34 65.53 64.89
N LEU A 6 28.49 64.85 64.94
CA LEU A 6 29.15 64.24 63.79
C LEU A 6 29.98 63.05 64.31
N ARG A 7 29.67 61.82 63.88
CA ARG A 7 30.41 60.60 64.23
C ARG A 7 31.20 60.12 63.02
N THR A 8 32.49 59.91 63.24
CA THR A 8 33.48 59.40 62.29
C THR A 8 33.36 57.87 62.12
N LYS A 9 33.53 57.42 60.88
CA LYS A 9 33.50 56.01 60.43
C LYS A 9 34.72 55.23 60.92
N VAL A 10 34.50 53.98 61.33
CA VAL A 10 35.47 52.88 61.27
C VAL A 10 34.73 51.69 60.65
N LEU A 11 35.15 51.28 59.45
CA LEU A 11 34.63 50.11 58.74
C LEU A 11 35.37 48.87 59.27
N PHE A 12 34.63 47.87 59.75
CA PHE A 12 35.12 46.50 59.93
C PHE A 12 34.53 45.64 58.81
N THR A 13 35.41 44.99 58.07
CA THR A 13 35.11 44.08 56.97
C THR A 13 34.76 42.71 57.55
N THR A 14 33.54 42.21 57.31
CA THR A 14 33.16 40.82 57.60
C THR A 14 32.78 40.15 56.28
N ALA A 15 33.60 39.20 55.84
CA ALA A 15 33.36 38.38 54.67
C ALA A 15 32.27 37.34 55.00
N MET A 16 31.15 37.39 54.27
CA MET A 16 30.06 36.44 54.36
C MET A 16 30.15 35.50 53.15
N VAL A 17 30.58 34.26 53.39
CA VAL A 17 30.64 33.20 52.38
C VAL A 17 29.22 32.68 52.16
N ILE A 18 28.66 32.97 50.98
CA ILE A 18 27.40 32.39 50.50
C ILE A 18 27.76 31.08 49.80
N LEU A 19 27.51 29.96 50.47
CA LEU A 19 27.55 28.61 49.89
C LEU A 19 26.34 28.43 48.97
N PHE A 20 26.60 28.44 47.65
CA PHE A 20 25.66 27.91 46.66
C PHE A 20 25.54 26.39 46.87
N PHE A 21 24.39 25.94 47.39
CA PHE A 21 24.00 24.53 47.30
C PHE A 21 23.64 24.24 45.83
N CYS A 22 24.60 23.73 45.06
CA CYS A 22 24.30 23.01 43.84
C CYS A 22 23.60 21.70 44.24
N ASN A 23 22.27 21.63 44.07
CA ASN A 23 21.57 20.35 44.04
C ASN A 23 22.06 19.60 42.79
N THR A 24 23.08 18.76 42.96
CA THR A 24 23.42 17.70 42.01
C THR A 24 22.28 16.69 42.04
N PHE A 25 21.29 16.81 41.16
CA PHE A 25 20.43 15.69 40.84
C PHE A 25 21.33 14.59 40.29
N ALA A 26 21.37 13.42 40.95
CA ALA A 26 21.98 12.24 40.38
C ALA A 26 21.25 11.96 39.06
N GLN A 27 21.94 12.13 37.94
CA GLN A 27 21.39 11.81 36.64
C GLN A 27 21.27 10.29 36.56
N SER A 28 20.03 9.79 36.55
CA SER A 28 19.72 8.36 36.58
C SER A 28 18.95 7.96 35.32
N ILE A 29 19.15 6.73 34.86
CA ILE A 29 18.36 6.12 33.79
C ILE A 29 16.93 5.78 34.24
N GLU A 30 16.67 5.74 35.55
CA GLU A 30 15.37 5.40 36.13
C GLU A 30 14.28 6.41 35.74
N GLY A 31 13.03 5.93 35.76
CA GLY A 31 11.84 6.69 35.44
C GLY A 31 11.29 6.39 34.04
N ASP A 32 10.43 7.30 33.59
CA ASP A 32 9.64 7.11 32.39
C ASP A 32 10.32 7.78 31.19
N TRP A 33 10.23 7.11 30.05
CA TRP A 33 10.82 7.48 28.78
C TRP A 33 9.76 7.32 27.70
N PHE A 34 9.49 8.39 26.95
CA PHE A 34 8.42 8.46 25.97
C PHE A 34 9.00 8.72 24.59
N GLY A 35 8.61 7.90 23.62
CA GLY A 35 9.06 7.96 22.24
C GLY A 35 7.89 7.75 21.29
N LYS A 36 8.12 8.01 20.02
CA LYS A 36 7.15 7.70 18.97
C LYS A 36 7.82 6.85 17.89
N ALA A 37 7.10 5.84 17.41
CA ALA A 37 7.46 5.08 16.23
C ALA A 37 6.55 5.56 15.09
N ASN A 38 7.12 5.81 13.90
CA ASN A 38 6.33 6.02 12.69
C ASN A 38 6.40 4.74 11.87
N ILE A 39 5.25 4.09 11.67
CA ILE A 39 5.11 2.89 10.85
C ILE A 39 4.18 3.25 9.70
N GLN A 40 4.74 3.44 8.51
CA GLN A 40 3.97 3.76 7.30
C GLN A 40 2.99 4.94 7.51
N GLY A 41 3.46 6.02 8.14
CA GLY A 41 2.65 7.22 8.39
C GLY A 41 1.75 7.15 9.63
N ILE A 42 1.68 6.01 10.32
CA ILE A 42 0.97 5.90 11.60
C ILE A 42 1.97 6.14 12.73
N GLU A 43 1.74 7.21 13.49
CA GLU A 43 2.50 7.51 14.70
C GLU A 43 1.97 6.70 15.89
N LEU A 44 2.82 5.85 16.46
CA LEU A 44 2.55 5.08 17.67
C LEU A 44 3.37 5.63 18.83
N ARG A 45 2.70 6.02 19.91
CA ARG A 45 3.34 6.38 21.17
C ARG A 45 3.88 5.12 21.83
N LEU A 46 5.10 5.23 22.33
CA LEU A 46 5.76 4.20 23.13
C LEU A 46 6.18 4.82 24.45
N ALA A 47 6.02 4.08 25.54
CA ALA A 47 6.63 4.42 26.82
C ALA A 47 7.48 3.25 27.33
N VAL A 48 8.59 3.56 27.98
CA VAL A 48 9.44 2.59 28.67
C VAL A 48 9.63 3.09 30.09
N HIS A 49 9.31 2.24 31.05
CA HIS A 49 9.36 2.53 32.47
C HIS A 49 10.54 1.78 33.08
N VAL A 50 11.63 2.46 33.38
CA VAL A 50 12.87 1.85 33.88
C VAL A 50 12.93 1.93 35.40
N LYS A 51 13.19 0.79 36.05
CA LYS A 51 13.34 0.70 37.51
C LYS A 51 14.62 -0.04 37.86
N SER A 52 15.30 0.40 38.91
CA SER A 52 16.38 -0.34 39.53
C SER A 52 15.87 -1.67 40.11
N ALA A 53 16.66 -2.74 39.94
CA ALA A 53 16.36 -4.07 40.46
C ALA A 53 17.65 -4.77 40.89
N GLY A 54 17.96 -4.73 42.19
CA GLY A 54 19.21 -5.26 42.73
C GLY A 54 20.44 -4.51 42.18
N GLN A 55 21.35 -5.22 41.52
CA GLN A 55 22.55 -4.65 40.87
C GLN A 55 22.31 -4.25 39.39
N GLY A 56 21.08 -4.35 38.89
CA GLY A 56 20.73 -4.08 37.49
C GLY A 56 19.43 -3.30 37.35
N TYR A 57 18.80 -3.43 36.19
CA TYR A 57 17.56 -2.71 35.84
C TYR A 57 16.51 -3.68 35.31
N THR A 58 15.25 -3.30 35.49
CA THR A 58 14.10 -3.89 34.82
C THR A 58 13.36 -2.79 34.10
N SER A 59 12.58 -3.16 33.08
CA SER A 59 11.65 -2.23 32.45
C SER A 59 10.34 -2.89 32.10
N THR A 60 9.29 -2.09 32.09
CA THR A 60 8.05 -2.39 31.36
C THR A 60 7.92 -1.40 30.21
N TRP A 61 7.15 -1.76 29.20
CA TRP A 61 6.85 -0.85 28.09
C TRP A 61 5.35 -0.83 27.79
N ASP A 62 4.91 0.31 27.27
CA ASP A 62 3.55 0.59 26.88
C ASP A 62 3.53 1.01 25.40
N SER A 63 2.47 0.60 24.69
CA SER A 63 2.06 1.16 23.41
C SER A 63 0.58 1.54 23.54
N PRO A 64 0.28 2.75 24.05
CA PRO A 64 -1.09 3.16 24.32
C PRO A 64 -1.99 3.07 23.08
N ASP A 65 -1.46 3.41 21.91
CA ASP A 65 -2.18 3.38 20.64
C ASP A 65 -2.47 1.96 20.13
N GLN A 66 -1.86 0.95 20.75
CA GLN A 66 -2.16 -0.47 20.51
C GLN A 66 -2.86 -1.14 21.71
N GLY A 67 -3.21 -0.37 22.74
CA GLY A 67 -3.86 -0.88 23.96
C GLY A 67 -2.96 -1.78 24.82
N ALA A 68 -1.64 -1.72 24.64
CA ALA A 68 -0.67 -2.52 25.39
C ALA A 68 -0.06 -1.69 26.53
N PHE A 69 -0.17 -2.17 27.77
CA PHE A 69 0.31 -1.46 28.95
C PHE A 69 1.00 -2.41 29.93
N GLY A 70 2.08 -1.94 30.56
CA GLY A 70 2.80 -2.63 31.61
C GLY A 70 3.50 -3.91 31.15
N ILE A 71 3.79 -4.04 29.85
CA ILE A 71 4.34 -5.27 29.29
C ILE A 71 5.80 -5.43 29.76
N PRO A 72 6.17 -6.49 30.50
CA PRO A 72 7.53 -6.61 31.05
C PRO A 72 8.56 -6.95 29.98
N SER A 73 9.65 -6.19 29.92
CA SER A 73 10.79 -6.52 29.06
C SER A 73 11.45 -7.84 29.50
N THR A 74 11.82 -8.68 28.54
CA THR A 74 12.59 -9.90 28.76
C THR A 74 14.01 -9.58 29.25
N THR A 75 14.62 -8.53 28.71
CA THR A 75 15.91 -8.01 29.20
C THR A 75 15.87 -6.49 29.30
N THR A 76 16.65 -5.94 30.23
CA THR A 76 16.91 -4.50 30.35
C THR A 76 18.34 -4.33 30.78
N THR A 77 19.14 -3.64 29.97
CA THR A 77 20.55 -3.39 30.28
C THR A 77 20.87 -1.92 30.14
N PHE A 78 21.67 -1.43 31.08
CA PHE A 78 22.19 -0.07 31.04
C PHE A 78 23.64 -0.07 31.51
N SER A 79 24.51 0.50 30.69
CA SER A 79 25.89 0.83 31.01
C SER A 79 26.24 2.08 30.22
N PHE A 80 26.33 3.23 30.90
CA PHE A 80 26.41 4.53 30.23
C PHE A 80 27.50 4.55 29.15
N PRO A 81 27.19 5.01 27.92
CA PRO A 81 25.92 5.60 27.49
C PRO A 81 24.91 4.60 26.91
N SER A 82 25.19 3.31 26.90
CA SER A 82 24.35 2.29 26.24
C SER A 82 23.15 1.88 27.07
N PHE A 83 21.96 1.91 26.47
CA PHE A 83 20.71 1.38 27.02
C PHE A 83 20.05 0.43 26.03
N SER A 84 19.55 -0.72 26.49
CA SER A 84 18.79 -1.64 25.64
C SER A 84 17.73 -2.42 26.42
N PHE A 85 16.66 -2.79 25.73
CA PHE A 85 15.65 -3.71 26.25
C PHE A 85 15.13 -4.61 25.14
N THR A 86 14.61 -5.79 25.51
CA THR A 86 14.03 -6.75 24.55
C THR A 86 12.72 -7.29 25.07
N HIS A 87 11.86 -7.77 24.17
CA HIS A 87 10.70 -8.58 24.52
C HIS A 87 10.62 -9.81 23.61
N ALA A 88 11.09 -10.95 24.09
CA ALA A 88 11.21 -12.17 23.28
C ALA A 88 9.86 -12.63 22.70
N GLY A 89 8.78 -12.55 23.49
CA GLY A 89 7.44 -12.95 23.04
C GLY A 89 6.85 -12.06 21.94
N ALA A 90 7.30 -10.82 21.84
CA ALA A 90 6.86 -9.86 20.80
C ALA A 90 7.91 -9.72 19.70
N GLY A 91 9.07 -10.36 19.86
CA GLY A 91 10.14 -10.39 18.87
C GLY A 91 10.81 -9.04 18.60
N PHE A 92 10.83 -8.11 19.57
CA PHE A 92 11.49 -6.82 19.38
C PHE A 92 12.68 -6.59 20.32
N LYS A 93 13.58 -5.72 19.88
CA LYS A 93 14.74 -5.22 20.62
C LYS A 93 14.93 -3.73 20.38
N TYR A 94 15.13 -2.96 21.42
CA TYR A 94 15.62 -1.58 21.32
C TYR A 94 17.07 -1.50 21.80
N ALA A 95 17.91 -0.77 21.07
CA ALA A 95 19.26 -0.42 21.51
C ALA A 95 19.57 1.04 21.17
N GLY A 96 19.99 1.82 22.16
CA GLY A 96 20.27 3.25 21.99
C GLY A 96 21.30 3.80 22.95
N THR A 97 21.60 5.08 22.74
CA THR A 97 22.60 5.86 23.46
C THR A 97 21.90 6.95 24.26
N VAL A 98 22.12 6.95 25.57
CA VAL A 98 21.65 7.96 26.53
C VAL A 98 22.56 9.18 26.44
N ASN A 99 21.97 10.36 26.29
CA ASN A 99 22.75 11.60 26.27
C ASN A 99 23.35 11.92 27.66
N PRO A 100 24.44 12.70 27.76
CA PRO A 100 25.05 13.05 29.05
C PRO A 100 24.12 13.79 30.03
N ALA A 101 23.01 14.34 29.55
CA ALA A 101 22.01 15.01 30.39
C ALA A 101 20.92 14.06 30.93
N TYR A 102 20.90 12.79 30.51
CA TYR A 102 19.84 11.80 30.84
C TYR A 102 18.42 12.29 30.52
N THR A 103 18.32 13.12 29.48
CA THR A 103 17.06 13.68 28.98
C THR A 103 16.58 12.98 27.72
N GLU A 104 17.48 12.31 26.99
CA GLU A 104 17.17 11.60 25.75
C GLU A 104 17.90 10.27 25.64
N ILE A 105 17.25 9.29 25.01
CA ILE A 105 17.86 8.04 24.53
C ILE A 105 17.56 7.95 23.04
N THR A 106 18.58 7.95 22.19
CA THR A 106 18.41 7.80 20.73
C THR A 106 18.94 6.46 20.29
N GLY A 107 18.13 5.69 19.56
CA GLY A 107 18.46 4.33 19.21
C GLY A 107 17.55 3.75 18.16
N ASN A 108 17.65 2.44 17.98
CA ASN A 108 16.84 1.70 17.03
C ASN A 108 16.00 0.65 17.74
N LEU A 109 14.71 0.62 17.42
CA LEU A 109 13.79 -0.47 17.71
C LEU A 109 13.75 -1.41 16.50
N GLU A 110 14.13 -2.66 16.69
CA GLU A 110 14.12 -3.72 15.68
C GLU A 110 13.00 -4.71 15.99
N GLN A 111 12.10 -4.97 15.03
CA GLN A 111 11.02 -5.94 15.16
C GLN A 111 10.63 -6.50 13.78
N GLY A 112 10.59 -7.83 13.62
CA GLY A 112 10.07 -8.46 12.41
C GLY A 112 10.79 -8.07 11.11
N GLY A 113 12.08 -7.71 11.18
CA GLY A 113 12.86 -7.19 10.04
C GLY A 113 12.82 -5.67 9.88
N LEU A 114 11.88 -4.98 10.52
CA LEU A 114 11.84 -3.51 10.57
C LEU A 114 12.88 -2.98 11.57
N LYS A 115 13.48 -1.83 11.24
CA LYS A 115 14.40 -1.09 12.10
C LYS A 115 13.99 0.38 12.13
N LEU A 116 13.44 0.82 13.25
CA LEU A 116 12.90 2.16 13.44
C LEU A 116 13.82 2.98 14.34
N ASN A 117 14.24 4.15 13.87
CA ASN A 117 14.95 5.09 14.73
C ASN A 117 13.93 5.74 15.70
N ILE A 118 14.20 5.62 16.99
CA ILE A 118 13.34 6.16 18.05
C ILE A 118 14.21 6.96 19.01
N THR A 119 13.80 8.20 19.25
CA THR A 119 14.30 9.01 20.35
C THR A 119 13.27 9.02 21.47
N PHE A 120 13.67 8.50 22.63
CA PHE A 120 12.89 8.62 23.86
C PHE A 120 13.30 9.85 24.64
N GLY A 121 12.33 10.67 25.05
CA GLY A 121 12.50 11.80 25.95
C GLY A 121 11.79 11.61 27.29
N ARG A 122 11.96 12.55 28.22
CA ARG A 122 11.34 12.50 29.56
C ARG A 122 9.90 13.03 29.64
N LYS A 123 9.38 13.59 28.56
CA LYS A 123 8.05 14.19 28.52
C LYS A 123 7.08 13.28 27.77
N PRO A 124 5.86 13.05 28.28
CA PRO A 124 4.82 12.33 27.55
C PRO A 124 4.58 12.95 26.16
N ILE A 125 4.29 12.11 25.18
CA ILE A 125 3.95 12.51 23.82
C ILE A 125 2.42 12.60 23.70
N GLU A 126 1.93 13.70 23.12
CA GLU A 126 0.51 13.87 22.83
C GLU A 126 0.03 12.85 21.80
N ALA A 127 -1.22 12.42 21.93
CA ALA A 127 -1.79 11.46 21.00
C ALA A 127 -1.97 12.11 19.62
N ALA A 128 -1.55 11.42 18.55
CA ALA A 128 -1.78 11.89 17.20
C ALA A 128 -3.30 12.03 16.93
N PRO A 129 -3.74 12.96 16.05
CA PRO A 129 -5.17 13.16 15.77
C PRO A 129 -5.88 11.89 15.29
N ASN A 130 -5.15 10.99 14.63
CA ASN A 130 -5.63 9.70 14.14
C ASN A 130 -5.44 8.53 15.13
N SER A 131 -4.95 8.78 16.34
CA SER A 131 -4.79 7.76 17.37
C SER A 131 -6.15 7.21 17.84
N PRO A 132 -6.23 5.96 18.32
CA PRO A 132 -7.48 5.41 18.85
C PRO A 132 -8.09 6.25 19.97
N ASP A 133 -7.28 6.84 20.84
CA ASP A 133 -7.77 7.68 21.94
C ASP A 133 -8.43 8.96 21.42
N ALA A 134 -7.82 9.64 20.44
CA ALA A 134 -8.39 10.83 19.82
C ALA A 134 -9.69 10.49 19.05
N LEU A 135 -9.69 9.40 18.30
CA LEU A 135 -10.86 8.94 17.55
C LEU A 135 -12.02 8.56 18.47
N LYS A 136 -11.77 7.88 19.60
CA LYS A 136 -12.77 7.56 20.63
C LYS A 136 -13.41 8.78 21.27
N GLN A 137 -12.75 9.94 21.25
CA GLN A 137 -13.36 11.18 21.73
C GLN A 137 -14.42 11.69 20.76
N LYS A 138 -14.23 11.50 19.45
CA LYS A 138 -15.09 12.00 18.37
C LYS A 138 -16.16 11.00 17.90
N TYR A 139 -15.91 9.70 18.04
CA TYR A 139 -16.75 8.64 17.49
C TYR A 139 -17.18 7.61 18.53
N ASP A 140 -18.38 7.07 18.34
CA ASP A 140 -18.84 5.84 18.96
C ASP A 140 -18.67 4.67 17.99
N LYS A 141 -18.34 3.48 18.51
CA LYS A 141 -18.21 2.25 17.71
C LYS A 141 -19.27 1.23 18.10
N GLN A 142 -19.87 0.59 17.11
CA GLN A 142 -20.68 -0.61 17.27
C GLN A 142 -20.19 -1.73 16.34
N GLU A 143 -20.31 -2.97 16.80
CA GLU A 143 -20.08 -4.18 16.00
C GLU A 143 -21.44 -4.86 15.79
N VAL A 144 -21.80 -5.12 14.54
CA VAL A 144 -23.10 -5.69 14.17
C VAL A 144 -22.93 -6.82 13.16
N TYR A 145 -23.91 -7.71 13.11
CA TYR A 145 -24.05 -8.71 12.07
C TYR A 145 -25.18 -8.29 11.14
N ILE A 146 -24.84 -7.96 9.89
CA ILE A 146 -25.83 -7.62 8.86
C ILE A 146 -26.25 -8.91 8.15
N THR A 147 -27.54 -9.22 8.16
CA THR A 147 -28.07 -10.43 7.51
C THR A 147 -28.34 -10.15 6.05
N MET A 148 -27.68 -10.90 5.16
CA MET A 148 -27.85 -10.83 3.71
C MET A 148 -29.15 -11.53 3.29
N ARG A 149 -29.56 -11.35 2.02
CA ARG A 149 -30.78 -11.96 1.45
C ARG A 149 -30.86 -13.49 1.54
N ASP A 150 -29.73 -14.18 1.66
CA ASP A 150 -29.65 -15.64 1.81
C ASP A 150 -29.55 -16.09 3.27
N GLY A 151 -29.61 -15.16 4.22
CA GLY A 151 -29.55 -15.43 5.66
C GLY A 151 -28.13 -15.49 6.25
N VAL A 152 -27.09 -15.44 5.42
CA VAL A 152 -25.71 -15.34 5.90
C VAL A 152 -25.48 -13.98 6.54
N ARG A 153 -24.72 -13.94 7.65
CA ARG A 153 -24.46 -12.71 8.37
C ARG A 153 -23.03 -12.23 8.17
N LEU A 154 -22.89 -10.97 7.76
CA LEU A 154 -21.61 -10.32 7.58
C LEU A 154 -21.29 -9.42 8.78
N PHE A 155 -20.11 -9.61 9.35
CA PHE A 155 -19.63 -8.85 10.50
C PHE A 155 -19.18 -7.46 10.05
N THR A 156 -19.69 -6.45 10.72
CA THR A 156 -19.54 -5.04 10.33
C THR A 156 -19.25 -4.17 11.55
N SER A 157 -18.19 -3.36 11.47
CA SER A 157 -17.88 -2.31 12.44
C SER A 157 -18.38 -0.96 11.90
N VAL A 158 -19.22 -0.27 12.68
CA VAL A 158 -19.77 1.05 12.33
C VAL A 158 -19.28 2.08 13.34
N TYR A 159 -18.60 3.11 12.85
CA TYR A 159 -18.10 4.24 13.62
C TYR A 159 -18.98 5.46 13.32
N THR A 160 -19.74 5.93 14.31
CA THR A 160 -20.68 7.05 14.16
C THR A 160 -20.12 8.30 14.86
N PRO A 161 -20.12 9.48 14.22
CA PRO A 161 -19.73 10.71 14.89
C PRO A 161 -20.63 10.99 16.09
N LYS A 162 -20.06 11.46 17.20
CA LYS A 162 -20.82 11.83 18.40
C LYS A 162 -21.67 13.08 18.22
N ASN A 163 -21.36 13.89 17.21
CA ASN A 163 -22.19 15.03 16.82
C ASN A 163 -23.53 14.52 16.28
N SER A 164 -24.59 14.60 17.08
CA SER A 164 -25.95 14.20 16.69
C SER A 164 -26.82 15.37 16.20
N SER A 165 -26.24 16.56 16.02
CA SER A 165 -26.98 17.76 15.59
C SER A 165 -27.25 17.82 14.08
N VAL A 166 -26.55 16.99 13.30
CA VAL A 166 -26.65 16.90 11.84
C VAL A 166 -26.69 15.43 11.41
N ASN A 167 -27.21 15.19 10.21
CA ASN A 167 -27.16 13.86 9.59
C ASN A 167 -25.90 13.72 8.75
N HIS A 168 -25.24 12.57 8.88
CA HIS A 168 -23.92 12.30 8.31
C HIS A 168 -24.00 11.35 7.11
N PRO A 169 -23.18 11.57 6.06
CA PRO A 169 -22.98 10.56 5.03
C PRO A 169 -22.23 9.34 5.56
N ILE A 170 -22.39 8.20 4.88
CA ILE A 170 -21.69 6.95 5.22
C ILE A 170 -20.58 6.70 4.20
N LEU A 171 -19.40 6.27 4.64
CA LEU A 171 -18.38 5.66 3.80
C LEU A 171 -18.22 4.18 4.16
N LEU A 172 -18.42 3.31 3.18
CA LEU A 172 -18.33 1.86 3.30
C LEU A 172 -17.04 1.33 2.66
N ASN A 173 -16.30 0.54 3.43
CA ASN A 173 -15.17 -0.25 2.96
C ASN A 173 -15.44 -1.72 3.29
N ARG A 174 -15.55 -2.56 2.24
CA ARG A 174 -15.67 -4.02 2.38
C ARG A 174 -14.31 -4.62 2.11
N THR A 175 -13.87 -5.55 2.95
CA THR A 175 -12.49 -6.05 2.89
C THR A 175 -12.39 -7.53 3.28
N PRO A 176 -11.46 -8.29 2.67
CA PRO A 176 -11.12 -9.64 3.12
C PRO A 176 -9.98 -9.60 4.13
N TYR A 177 -9.56 -8.42 4.60
CA TYR A 177 -8.47 -8.20 5.54
C TYR A 177 -9.05 -7.79 6.90
N ASN A 178 -8.88 -8.66 7.89
CA ASN A 178 -9.46 -8.61 9.23
C ASN A 178 -9.81 -7.21 9.74
N ILE A 179 -11.10 -6.86 9.76
CA ILE A 179 -11.50 -5.54 10.26
C ILE A 179 -11.43 -5.44 11.78
N GLU A 180 -11.20 -6.54 12.51
CA GLU A 180 -11.43 -6.53 13.95
C GLU A 180 -10.63 -7.55 14.79
N PRO A 181 -9.38 -7.22 15.14
CA PRO A 181 -8.63 -8.03 16.10
C PRO A 181 -9.02 -7.76 17.57
N GLY A 182 -9.82 -6.73 17.90
CA GLY A 182 -9.80 -6.11 19.25
C GLY A 182 -11.12 -5.94 20.04
N GLY A 183 -12.31 -5.98 19.44
CA GLY A 183 -13.60 -5.81 20.15
C GLY A 183 -14.14 -4.39 20.15
N VAL A 184 -15.36 -4.22 20.66
CA VAL A 184 -16.13 -2.95 20.60
C VAL A 184 -15.43 -1.75 21.24
N SER A 185 -14.50 -1.98 22.17
CA SER A 185 -13.73 -0.91 22.83
C SER A 185 -12.47 -0.49 22.06
N ASN A 186 -12.13 -1.19 20.96
CA ASN A 186 -10.92 -0.98 20.19
C ASN A 186 -11.26 -0.45 18.79
N PHE A 187 -10.53 0.58 18.36
CA PHE A 187 -10.68 1.15 17.02
C PHE A 187 -9.71 0.41 16.10
N ASN A 188 -10.21 -0.09 14.97
CA ASN A 188 -9.40 -0.91 14.08
C ASN A 188 -8.37 -0.06 13.33
N PHE A 189 -7.43 -0.73 12.68
CA PHE A 189 -6.39 -0.10 11.88
C PHE A 189 -6.95 0.76 10.74
N PHE A 190 -8.00 0.28 10.05
CA PHE A 190 -8.61 1.01 8.94
C PHE A 190 -9.20 2.36 9.36
N MET A 191 -9.80 2.44 10.54
CA MET A 191 -10.31 3.71 11.08
C MET A 191 -9.20 4.73 11.35
N GLN A 192 -8.00 4.27 11.71
CA GLN A 192 -6.83 5.14 11.87
C GLN A 192 -6.27 5.56 10.50
N LEU A 193 -6.17 4.61 9.57
CA LEU A 193 -5.67 4.81 8.21
C LEU A 193 -6.51 5.84 7.45
N TYR A 194 -7.84 5.72 7.51
CA TYR A 194 -8.78 6.60 6.82
C TYR A 194 -9.34 7.72 7.71
N SER A 195 -8.59 8.08 8.76
CA SER A 195 -8.94 9.17 9.67
C SER A 195 -9.03 10.55 8.99
N ARG A 196 -8.55 10.70 7.75
CA ARG A 196 -8.73 11.92 6.95
C ARG A 196 -10.19 12.35 6.80
N TYR A 197 -11.14 11.43 6.88
CA TYR A 197 -12.58 11.74 6.81
C TYR A 197 -13.23 12.12 8.16
N VAL A 198 -12.47 12.08 9.25
CA VAL A 198 -12.98 12.27 10.62
C VAL A 198 -13.44 13.69 10.87
N GLU A 199 -12.69 14.69 10.38
CA GLU A 199 -13.07 16.11 10.52
C GLU A 199 -14.29 16.48 9.70
N GLU A 200 -14.52 15.74 8.62
CA GLU A 200 -15.71 15.82 7.79
C GLU A 200 -16.88 14.99 8.38
N GLU A 201 -16.73 14.40 9.56
CA GLU A 201 -17.81 13.71 10.29
C GLU A 201 -18.53 12.61 9.46
N TYR A 202 -17.81 11.86 8.63
CA TYR A 202 -18.40 10.70 7.94
C TYR A 202 -18.68 9.56 8.91
N ILE A 203 -19.82 8.88 8.77
CA ILE A 203 -20.01 7.56 9.38
C ILE A 203 -19.11 6.56 8.66
N MET A 204 -18.09 6.04 9.34
CA MET A 204 -17.13 5.10 8.74
C MET A 204 -17.59 3.66 9.00
N VAL A 205 -17.67 2.85 7.95
CA VAL A 205 -18.13 1.46 8.03
C VAL A 205 -17.11 0.53 7.39
N TYR A 206 -16.69 -0.47 8.16
CA TYR A 206 -15.80 -1.54 7.69
C TYR A 206 -16.54 -2.87 7.82
N GLN A 207 -16.47 -3.71 6.80
CA GLN A 207 -17.15 -5.01 6.79
C GLN A 207 -16.18 -6.12 6.36
N ASP A 208 -16.11 -7.18 7.15
CA ASP A 208 -15.51 -8.44 6.72
C ASP A 208 -16.40 -9.04 5.63
N VAL A 209 -15.85 -9.33 4.46
CA VAL A 209 -16.62 -9.96 3.37
C VAL A 209 -17.00 -11.40 3.70
N ARG A 210 -17.94 -11.94 2.92
CA ARG A 210 -18.48 -13.30 3.08
C ARG A 210 -17.36 -14.34 3.22
N GLY A 211 -17.45 -15.13 4.29
CA GLY A 211 -16.51 -16.22 4.60
C GLY A 211 -15.12 -15.79 5.08
N LYS A 212 -14.89 -14.50 5.34
CA LYS A 212 -13.63 -14.01 5.93
C LYS A 212 -13.82 -13.58 7.38
N TYR A 213 -12.83 -13.90 8.20
CA TYR A 213 -12.75 -13.51 9.61
C TYR A 213 -14.04 -13.72 10.37
N MET A 214 -14.71 -12.66 10.83
CA MET A 214 -15.89 -12.80 11.67
C MET A 214 -17.18 -12.98 10.85
N SER A 215 -17.14 -12.82 9.52
CA SER A 215 -18.28 -13.05 8.64
C SER A 215 -18.54 -14.53 8.38
N GLU A 216 -19.82 -14.87 8.31
CA GLU A 216 -20.28 -16.20 7.95
C GLU A 216 -20.21 -16.42 6.43
N GLY A 217 -20.51 -17.65 6.00
CA GLY A 217 -20.57 -18.03 4.59
C GLY A 217 -19.28 -18.66 4.06
N ILE A 218 -19.21 -18.80 2.75
CA ILE A 218 -18.07 -19.41 2.04
C ILE A 218 -17.34 -18.29 1.32
N TYR A 219 -16.03 -18.19 1.54
CA TYR A 219 -15.18 -17.25 0.81
C TYR A 219 -14.89 -17.80 -0.59
N GLU A 220 -14.94 -16.93 -1.59
CA GLU A 220 -14.58 -17.23 -2.97
C GLU A 220 -13.76 -16.04 -3.47
N ASP A 221 -12.55 -16.31 -3.94
CA ASP A 221 -11.68 -15.26 -4.41
C ASP A 221 -12.22 -14.61 -5.70
N ILE A 222 -12.29 -13.27 -5.68
CA ILE A 222 -12.83 -12.40 -6.74
C ILE A 222 -14.13 -13.02 -7.27
N ARG A 223 -15.07 -13.25 -6.34
CA ARG A 223 -16.32 -13.97 -6.61
C ARG A 223 -16.99 -13.43 -7.89
N PRO A 224 -17.23 -14.28 -8.91
CA PRO A 224 -17.88 -13.90 -10.14
C PRO A 224 -19.20 -13.15 -9.95
N VAL A 225 -19.42 -12.13 -10.78
CA VAL A 225 -20.73 -11.48 -10.91
C VAL A 225 -21.73 -12.48 -11.49
N ILE A 226 -22.91 -12.56 -10.90
CA ILE A 226 -24.08 -13.23 -11.48
C ILE A 226 -24.88 -12.16 -12.25
N PRO A 227 -24.70 -12.00 -13.57
CA PRO A 227 -25.31 -10.88 -14.31
C PRO A 227 -26.83 -10.91 -14.31
N VAL A 228 -27.42 -12.11 -14.29
CA VAL A 228 -28.88 -12.31 -14.22
C VAL A 228 -29.20 -13.10 -12.96
N LYS A 229 -29.78 -12.41 -11.98
CA LYS A 229 -30.28 -13.05 -10.75
C LYS A 229 -31.56 -13.81 -11.08
N SER A 230 -31.52 -15.13 -10.95
CA SER A 230 -32.63 -16.05 -11.25
C SER A 230 -33.48 -16.36 -10.02
N LYS A 231 -32.90 -16.26 -8.83
CA LYS A 231 -33.55 -16.48 -7.53
C LYS A 231 -33.36 -15.27 -6.64
N THR A 232 -34.30 -15.07 -5.72
CA THR A 232 -34.25 -13.97 -4.74
C THR A 232 -33.09 -14.09 -3.76
N ASN A 233 -32.52 -15.29 -3.61
CA ASN A 233 -31.37 -15.58 -2.77
C ASN A 233 -30.09 -15.89 -3.57
N ASP A 234 -30.03 -15.56 -4.87
CA ASP A 234 -28.77 -15.57 -5.61
C ASP A 234 -27.85 -14.49 -5.02
N ILE A 235 -26.59 -14.86 -4.76
CA ILE A 235 -25.59 -13.99 -4.13
C ILE A 235 -24.33 -13.84 -4.96
N ASP A 236 -23.79 -12.62 -4.94
CA ASP A 236 -22.43 -12.25 -5.27
C ASP A 236 -22.02 -10.99 -4.50
N GLU A 237 -20.86 -10.40 -4.80
CA GLU A 237 -20.42 -9.19 -4.09
C GLU A 237 -21.27 -7.95 -4.42
N THR A 238 -21.96 -7.92 -5.56
CA THR A 238 -22.90 -6.82 -5.89
C THR A 238 -24.10 -6.87 -4.95
N THR A 239 -24.60 -8.07 -4.65
CA THR A 239 -25.77 -8.24 -3.77
C THR A 239 -25.42 -8.10 -2.30
N ASP A 240 -24.27 -8.60 -1.85
CA ASP A 240 -23.83 -8.41 -0.47
C ASP A 240 -23.57 -6.92 -0.18
N THR A 241 -23.03 -6.19 -1.17
CA THR A 241 -22.90 -4.72 -1.09
C THR A 241 -24.26 -4.04 -1.06
N TRP A 242 -25.21 -4.44 -1.91
CA TRP A 242 -26.57 -3.91 -1.91
C TRP A 242 -27.27 -4.07 -0.55
N ASP A 243 -27.28 -5.29 -0.02
CA ASP A 243 -27.96 -5.63 1.23
C ASP A 243 -27.31 -4.90 2.42
N THR A 244 -25.99 -4.76 2.40
CA THR A 244 -25.25 -3.97 3.38
C THR A 244 -25.66 -2.49 3.33
N VAL A 245 -25.68 -1.88 2.14
CA VAL A 245 -26.07 -0.49 1.97
C VAL A 245 -27.52 -0.25 2.42
N ASP A 246 -28.44 -1.13 2.01
CA ASP A 246 -29.85 -1.05 2.39
C ASP A 246 -30.05 -1.13 3.90
N TRP A 247 -29.32 -2.04 4.57
CA TRP A 247 -29.35 -2.15 6.02
C TRP A 247 -28.80 -0.90 6.70
N LEU A 248 -27.64 -0.39 6.25
CA LEU A 248 -26.97 0.75 6.87
C LEU A 248 -27.87 2.00 6.88
N VAL A 249 -28.45 2.36 5.74
CA VAL A 249 -29.29 3.57 5.63
C VAL A 249 -30.58 3.48 6.46
N LYS A 250 -31.06 2.26 6.74
CA LYS A 250 -32.26 2.01 7.55
C LYS A 250 -31.99 1.91 9.05
N ASN A 251 -30.81 1.45 9.45
CA ASN A 251 -30.55 1.03 10.84
C ASN A 251 -29.49 1.88 11.56
N VAL A 252 -28.59 2.55 10.84
CA VAL A 252 -27.61 3.44 11.47
C VAL A 252 -28.27 4.79 11.72
N SER A 253 -28.34 5.21 12.97
CA SER A 253 -28.97 6.50 13.33
C SER A 253 -28.14 7.69 12.84
N ASN A 254 -28.79 8.84 12.64
CA ASN A 254 -28.16 10.10 12.21
C ASN A 254 -27.41 10.00 10.87
N ASN A 255 -27.81 9.10 9.97
CA ASN A 255 -27.30 9.05 8.61
C ASN A 255 -28.16 9.91 7.66
N ASN A 256 -27.57 10.45 6.59
CA ASN A 256 -28.26 11.31 5.61
C ASN A 256 -28.84 10.54 4.40
N GLY A 257 -28.80 9.21 4.44
CA GLY A 257 -29.29 8.33 3.36
C GLY A 257 -28.37 8.21 2.15
N LYS A 258 -27.16 8.78 2.19
CA LYS A 258 -26.16 8.71 1.10
C LYS A 258 -24.93 7.92 1.55
N VAL A 259 -24.49 7.03 0.67
CA VAL A 259 -23.35 6.14 0.89
C VAL A 259 -22.30 6.36 -0.18
N GLY A 260 -21.04 6.51 0.25
CA GLY A 260 -19.87 6.32 -0.58
C GLY A 260 -19.25 4.94 -0.35
N ILE A 261 -18.60 4.38 -1.36
CA ILE A 261 -17.88 3.11 -1.24
C ILE A 261 -16.43 3.34 -1.68
N PHE A 262 -15.46 2.81 -0.95
CA PHE A 262 -14.06 3.00 -1.29
C PHE A 262 -13.17 1.87 -0.78
N GLY A 263 -12.00 1.72 -1.38
CA GLY A 263 -10.99 0.78 -0.91
C GLY A 263 -9.86 0.58 -1.91
N ILE A 264 -8.74 0.08 -1.38
CA ILE A 264 -7.49 -0.21 -2.10
C ILE A 264 -7.37 -1.70 -2.36
N SER A 265 -6.84 -2.15 -3.50
CA SER A 265 -6.58 -3.56 -3.81
C SER A 265 -7.87 -4.40 -3.87
N TYR A 266 -7.98 -5.45 -3.07
CA TYR A 266 -9.18 -6.26 -2.91
C TYR A 266 -10.40 -5.44 -2.41
N PRO A 267 -10.28 -4.56 -1.40
CA PRO A 267 -11.28 -3.51 -1.15
C PRO A 267 -11.63 -2.65 -2.37
N GLY A 268 -10.68 -2.40 -3.27
CA GLY A 268 -10.91 -1.76 -4.57
C GLY A 268 -11.77 -2.63 -5.51
N PHE A 269 -11.55 -3.94 -5.54
CA PHE A 269 -12.46 -4.89 -6.20
C PHE A 269 -13.87 -4.81 -5.62
N TYR A 270 -14.04 -4.86 -4.29
CA TYR A 270 -15.37 -4.75 -3.68
C TYR A 270 -16.02 -3.38 -3.95
N SER A 271 -15.23 -2.32 -4.07
CA SER A 271 -15.71 -0.99 -4.50
C SER A 271 -16.20 -1.03 -5.94
N THR A 272 -15.45 -1.66 -6.85
CA THR A 272 -15.85 -1.89 -8.25
C THR A 272 -17.15 -2.70 -8.33
N MET A 273 -17.31 -3.73 -7.50
CA MET A 273 -18.56 -4.50 -7.38
C MET A 273 -19.72 -3.66 -6.86
N GLY A 274 -19.46 -2.64 -6.04
CA GLY A 274 -20.44 -1.66 -5.57
C GLY A 274 -20.95 -0.69 -6.65
N ILE A 275 -20.29 -0.61 -7.81
CA ILE A 275 -20.74 0.16 -8.97
C ILE A 275 -21.83 -0.61 -9.74
N ILE A 276 -21.66 -1.93 -9.87
CA ILE A 276 -22.52 -2.80 -10.68
C ILE A 276 -23.89 -2.92 -10.01
N ASN A 277 -24.95 -2.46 -10.69
CA ASN A 277 -26.30 -2.42 -10.14
C ASN A 277 -26.36 -1.78 -8.73
N ALA A 278 -25.66 -0.65 -8.56
CA ALA A 278 -25.55 0.03 -7.27
C ALA A 278 -26.91 0.33 -6.61
N HIS A 279 -26.98 0.16 -5.29
CA HIS A 279 -28.15 0.58 -4.50
C HIS A 279 -28.37 2.09 -4.66
N PRO A 280 -29.63 2.61 -4.78
CA PRO A 280 -29.88 4.02 -5.02
C PRO A 280 -29.27 5.00 -3.99
N ALA A 281 -28.95 4.53 -2.78
CA ALA A 281 -28.25 5.32 -1.77
C ALA A 281 -26.75 5.53 -2.07
N VAL A 282 -26.14 4.69 -2.91
CA VAL A 282 -24.74 4.83 -3.33
C VAL A 282 -24.64 6.00 -4.31
N LYS A 283 -23.89 7.04 -3.94
CA LYS A 283 -23.74 8.26 -4.75
C LYS A 283 -22.34 8.48 -5.28
N ALA A 284 -21.35 7.89 -4.63
CA ALA A 284 -19.94 8.02 -4.97
C ALA A 284 -19.20 6.72 -4.72
N VAL A 285 -18.29 6.34 -5.60
CA VAL A 285 -17.43 5.17 -5.43
C VAL A 285 -15.99 5.53 -5.78
N SER A 286 -15.03 5.13 -4.96
CA SER A 286 -13.60 5.30 -5.22
C SER A 286 -12.91 3.92 -5.23
N PRO A 287 -12.90 3.18 -6.37
CA PRO A 287 -12.09 1.98 -6.51
C PRO A 287 -10.63 2.36 -6.68
N GLN A 288 -9.76 1.90 -5.79
CA GLN A 288 -8.35 2.31 -5.77
C GLN A 288 -7.50 1.07 -5.99
N ALA A 289 -6.64 1.07 -7.00
CA ALA A 289 -5.92 -0.11 -7.47
C ALA A 289 -6.79 -1.38 -7.41
N PRO A 290 -7.99 -1.36 -8.04
CA PRO A 290 -8.93 -2.46 -7.89
C PRO A 290 -8.42 -3.68 -8.66
N VAL A 291 -8.46 -4.84 -8.04
CA VAL A 291 -8.31 -6.10 -8.78
C VAL A 291 -9.43 -6.24 -9.81
N THR A 292 -9.09 -6.54 -11.06
CA THR A 292 -10.06 -6.76 -12.14
C THR A 292 -9.83 -8.03 -12.95
N ALA A 293 -8.68 -8.15 -13.61
CA ALA A 293 -8.39 -9.20 -14.58
C ALA A 293 -7.08 -9.89 -14.22
N TRP A 294 -7.11 -10.67 -13.14
CA TRP A 294 -5.97 -11.37 -12.57
C TRP A 294 -5.15 -12.26 -13.50
N PHE A 295 -5.70 -12.71 -14.63
CA PHE A 295 -4.92 -13.48 -15.60
C PHE A 295 -4.08 -12.58 -16.53
N ILE A 296 -4.54 -11.34 -16.75
CA ILE A 296 -4.05 -10.45 -17.80
C ILE A 296 -3.03 -9.45 -17.28
N GLY A 297 -3.19 -8.86 -16.09
CA GLY A 297 -2.23 -7.84 -15.63
C GLY A 297 -2.36 -7.32 -14.20
N ASP A 298 -3.08 -8.05 -13.34
CA ASP A 298 -3.20 -7.74 -11.92
C ASP A 298 -2.44 -8.81 -11.08
N ASP A 299 -2.37 -8.65 -9.76
CA ASP A 299 -1.57 -9.40 -8.74
C ASP A 299 -0.74 -10.63 -9.16
N PHE A 300 -1.39 -11.67 -9.71
CA PHE A 300 -0.82 -13.02 -9.80
C PHE A 300 -0.52 -13.47 -11.22
N HIS A 301 -1.05 -12.81 -12.25
CA HIS A 301 -0.57 -13.04 -13.62
C HIS A 301 -0.54 -11.78 -14.46
N HIS A 302 0.52 -11.68 -15.25
CA HIS A 302 0.66 -10.65 -16.27
C HIS A 302 0.85 -11.34 -17.63
N ASN A 303 -0.10 -11.11 -18.54
CA ASN A 303 -0.16 -11.73 -19.87
C ASN A 303 0.09 -13.25 -19.82
N GLY A 304 -0.50 -13.92 -18.82
CA GLY A 304 -0.37 -15.36 -18.59
C GLY A 304 0.94 -15.83 -17.92
N ALA A 305 1.88 -14.94 -17.60
CA ALA A 305 3.03 -15.24 -16.76
C ALA A 305 2.63 -15.20 -15.28
N PHE A 306 2.99 -16.22 -14.49
CA PHE A 306 2.54 -16.36 -13.10
C PHE A 306 3.53 -15.73 -12.11
N PHE A 307 3.06 -14.81 -11.28
CA PHE A 307 3.83 -14.09 -10.28
C PHE A 307 3.93 -14.94 -9.01
N LEU A 308 4.82 -15.92 -9.07
CA LEU A 308 4.91 -17.02 -8.12
C LEU A 308 5.06 -16.56 -6.66
N GLN A 309 6.00 -15.66 -6.41
CA GLN A 309 6.28 -15.23 -5.04
C GLN A 309 5.07 -14.58 -4.39
N ASP A 310 4.42 -13.66 -5.12
CA ASP A 310 3.36 -12.84 -4.57
C ASP A 310 2.13 -13.71 -4.30
N CYS A 311 1.77 -14.56 -5.25
CA CYS A 311 0.72 -15.55 -5.05
C CYS A 311 1.06 -16.52 -3.89
N PHE A 312 2.28 -17.03 -3.82
CA PHE A 312 2.68 -17.96 -2.75
C PHE A 312 2.57 -17.33 -1.36
N ASN A 313 3.17 -16.15 -1.17
CA ASN A 313 3.17 -15.45 0.11
C ASN A 313 1.77 -15.04 0.54
N PHE A 314 0.96 -14.53 -0.41
CA PHE A 314 -0.41 -14.14 -0.14
C PHE A 314 -1.25 -15.35 0.30
N TYR A 315 -1.22 -16.44 -0.46
CA TYR A 315 -2.07 -17.60 -0.17
C TYR A 315 -1.58 -18.43 1.02
N TYR A 316 -0.28 -18.43 1.33
CA TYR A 316 0.23 -19.08 2.55
C TYR A 316 -0.44 -18.51 3.81
N SER A 317 -0.74 -17.21 3.82
CA SER A 317 -1.40 -16.52 4.93
C SER A 317 -2.89 -16.28 4.66
N ASN A 318 -3.21 -15.30 3.82
CA ASN A 318 -4.58 -14.80 3.60
C ASN A 318 -5.50 -15.81 2.90
N GLY A 319 -4.91 -16.72 2.13
CA GLY A 319 -5.61 -17.74 1.36
C GLY A 319 -6.12 -18.94 2.15
N GLN A 320 -5.65 -19.10 3.39
CA GLN A 320 -6.02 -20.24 4.23
C GLN A 320 -7.48 -20.12 4.68
N PRO A 321 -8.28 -21.21 4.61
CA PRO A 321 -9.67 -21.17 5.01
C PRO A 321 -9.80 -21.11 6.54
N HIS A 322 -10.69 -20.24 7.02
CA HIS A 322 -11.16 -20.29 8.40
C HIS A 322 -12.36 -21.24 8.50
N ARG A 323 -12.27 -22.22 9.41
CA ARG A 323 -13.36 -23.21 9.61
C ARG A 323 -14.57 -22.63 10.34
N THR A 324 -14.35 -21.57 11.09
CA THR A 324 -15.36 -20.86 11.89
C THR A 324 -15.00 -19.39 11.94
N PRO A 325 -15.98 -18.49 12.20
CA PRO A 325 -15.70 -17.09 12.43
C PRO A 325 -14.57 -16.87 13.45
N THR A 326 -13.61 -16.01 13.11
CA THR A 326 -12.40 -15.78 13.90
C THR A 326 -11.88 -14.35 13.75
N ARG A 327 -11.26 -13.86 14.82
CA ARG A 327 -10.54 -12.56 14.85
C ARG A 327 -9.04 -12.72 14.58
N GLN A 328 -8.57 -13.94 14.36
CA GLN A 328 -7.15 -14.26 14.19
C GLN A 328 -6.84 -14.57 12.73
N GLY A 329 -5.84 -13.88 12.19
CA GLY A 329 -5.25 -14.22 10.90
C GLY A 329 -4.27 -15.39 10.99
N HIS A 330 -3.85 -15.87 9.83
CA HIS A 330 -2.76 -16.84 9.72
C HIS A 330 -1.40 -16.12 9.76
N PRO A 331 -0.34 -16.80 10.26
CA PRO A 331 0.99 -16.23 10.25
C PRO A 331 1.54 -16.16 8.81
N ALA A 332 2.39 -15.15 8.55
CA ALA A 332 3.18 -15.09 7.32
C ALA A 332 4.14 -16.27 7.21
N PHE A 333 4.51 -16.60 5.97
CA PHE A 333 5.53 -17.61 5.71
C PHE A 333 6.88 -17.16 6.28
N ARG A 334 7.61 -18.11 6.90
CA ARG A 334 9.00 -17.88 7.33
C ARG A 334 9.91 -18.63 6.40
N TYR A 335 10.62 -17.89 5.56
CA TYR A 335 11.58 -18.46 4.65
C TYR A 335 12.71 -19.17 5.41
N PRO A 336 13.12 -20.37 4.96
CA PRO A 336 14.25 -21.09 5.56
C PRO A 336 15.61 -20.46 5.21
N VAL A 337 15.65 -19.70 4.11
CA VAL A 337 16.81 -18.94 3.63
C VAL A 337 16.39 -17.49 3.38
N PRO A 338 17.22 -16.47 3.67
CA PRO A 338 16.85 -15.07 3.49
C PRO A 338 16.93 -14.60 2.03
N ASP A 339 16.69 -15.50 1.08
CA ASP A 339 16.82 -15.30 -0.36
C ASP A 339 15.68 -16.04 -1.08
N ASN A 340 14.70 -15.29 -1.57
CA ASN A 340 13.58 -15.87 -2.32
C ASN A 340 14.01 -16.50 -3.65
N TYR A 341 15.04 -15.98 -4.29
CA TYR A 341 15.54 -16.48 -5.57
C TYR A 341 16.07 -17.89 -5.37
N ASP A 342 16.97 -18.08 -4.39
CA ASP A 342 17.48 -19.41 -4.03
C ASP A 342 16.37 -20.34 -3.52
N PHE A 343 15.44 -19.82 -2.73
CA PHE A 343 14.30 -20.60 -2.24
C PHE A 343 13.46 -21.15 -3.39
N PHE A 344 12.97 -20.32 -4.31
CA PHE A 344 12.12 -20.79 -5.40
C PHE A 344 12.90 -21.61 -6.43
N LEU A 345 14.14 -21.24 -6.75
CA LEU A 345 14.98 -22.00 -7.68
C LEU A 345 15.26 -23.41 -7.15
N SER A 346 15.56 -23.57 -5.86
CA SER A 346 15.80 -24.88 -5.23
C SER A 346 14.55 -25.76 -5.15
N LEU A 347 13.34 -25.18 -5.18
CA LEU A 347 12.09 -25.93 -5.28
C LEU A 347 11.83 -26.45 -6.69
N GLY A 348 12.39 -25.81 -7.71
CA GLY A 348 12.18 -26.14 -9.11
C GLY A 348 10.74 -25.81 -9.57
N ALA A 349 10.14 -26.71 -10.35
CA ALA A 349 8.82 -26.49 -10.93
C ALA A 349 7.74 -26.19 -9.88
N ILE A 350 6.84 -25.24 -10.19
CA ILE A 350 5.79 -24.73 -9.30
C ILE A 350 4.92 -25.85 -8.68
N LYS A 351 4.67 -26.94 -9.41
CA LYS A 351 3.92 -28.10 -8.90
C LYS A 351 4.51 -28.73 -7.63
N ASN A 352 5.78 -28.47 -7.32
CA ASN A 352 6.45 -28.97 -6.12
C ASN A 352 6.09 -28.18 -4.85
N ILE A 353 5.43 -27.03 -4.97
CA ILE A 353 5.15 -26.11 -3.85
C ILE A 353 3.99 -26.60 -3.01
N ALA A 354 2.83 -26.87 -3.62
CA ALA A 354 1.63 -27.25 -2.88
C ALA A 354 1.87 -28.48 -1.98
N PRO A 355 2.48 -29.60 -2.46
CA PRO A 355 2.76 -30.76 -1.63
C PRO A 355 3.68 -30.49 -0.43
N LYS A 356 4.51 -29.43 -0.48
CA LYS A 356 5.48 -29.09 0.56
C LYS A 356 4.97 -28.06 1.56
N TYR A 357 4.22 -27.05 1.11
CA TYR A 357 3.94 -25.86 1.92
C TYR A 357 2.47 -25.48 2.06
N LEU A 358 1.62 -25.83 1.08
CA LEU A 358 0.22 -25.36 1.05
C LEU A 358 -0.79 -26.47 1.33
N GLY A 359 -0.46 -27.72 0.99
CA GLY A 359 -1.40 -28.83 0.96
C GLY A 359 -2.55 -28.58 -0.03
N ASP A 360 -3.68 -29.26 0.19
CA ASP A 360 -4.87 -29.17 -0.66
C ASP A 360 -5.92 -28.19 -0.12
N SER A 361 -5.64 -27.46 0.98
CA SER A 361 -6.62 -26.64 1.68
C SER A 361 -6.88 -25.28 1.05
N ILE A 362 -6.00 -24.81 0.18
CA ILE A 362 -6.12 -23.50 -0.46
C ILE A 362 -6.86 -23.65 -1.78
N LYS A 363 -8.18 -23.43 -1.75
CA LYS A 363 -9.06 -23.61 -2.91
C LYS A 363 -8.56 -22.84 -4.14
N PHE A 364 -8.34 -21.53 -4.01
CA PHE A 364 -8.00 -20.71 -5.17
C PHE A 364 -6.63 -21.04 -5.77
N TRP A 365 -5.65 -21.42 -4.95
CA TRP A 365 -4.38 -21.93 -5.47
C TRP A 365 -4.64 -23.13 -6.40
N ASN A 366 -5.42 -24.11 -5.94
CA ASN A 366 -5.76 -25.28 -6.73
C ASN A 366 -6.56 -24.93 -7.99
N ASP A 367 -7.49 -23.97 -7.90
CA ASP A 367 -8.26 -23.49 -9.05
C ASP A 367 -7.33 -22.85 -10.09
N ALA A 368 -6.42 -21.95 -9.69
CA ALA A 368 -5.50 -21.26 -10.60
C ALA A 368 -4.62 -22.25 -11.40
N PHE A 369 -4.17 -23.35 -10.80
CA PHE A 369 -3.41 -24.39 -11.51
C PHE A 369 -4.28 -25.37 -12.31
N SER A 370 -5.58 -25.46 -11.99
CA SER A 370 -6.56 -26.22 -12.78
C SER A 370 -7.02 -25.45 -14.02
N HIS A 371 -6.85 -24.13 -14.02
CA HIS A 371 -7.18 -23.19 -15.09
C HIS A 371 -5.93 -22.45 -15.59
N PRO A 372 -4.95 -23.15 -16.20
CA PRO A 372 -3.66 -22.56 -16.55
C PRO A 372 -3.72 -21.57 -17.71
N ASP A 373 -4.84 -21.51 -18.44
CA ASP A 373 -5.06 -20.65 -19.61
C ASP A 373 -6.27 -19.74 -19.37
N TYR A 374 -6.47 -18.70 -20.19
CA TYR A 374 -7.55 -17.71 -20.01
C TYR A 374 -8.93 -18.25 -20.41
N ASP A 375 -9.42 -19.24 -19.69
CA ASP A 375 -10.71 -19.88 -19.94
C ASP A 375 -11.88 -19.17 -19.22
N ASP A 376 -13.04 -19.82 -19.19
CA ASP A 376 -14.26 -19.27 -18.60
C ASP A 376 -14.15 -19.02 -17.09
N PHE A 377 -13.22 -19.69 -16.38
CA PHE A 377 -12.97 -19.44 -14.96
C PHE A 377 -12.46 -18.02 -14.72
N TRP A 378 -11.49 -17.58 -15.53
CA TRP A 378 -10.91 -16.23 -15.42
C TRP A 378 -11.86 -15.17 -15.97
N LYS A 379 -12.49 -15.42 -17.11
CA LYS A 379 -13.45 -14.48 -17.71
C LYS A 379 -14.66 -14.21 -16.81
N ALA A 380 -15.12 -15.21 -16.06
CA ALA A 380 -16.22 -15.01 -15.10
C ALA A 380 -15.85 -14.09 -13.93
N ARG A 381 -14.57 -13.96 -13.60
CA ARG A 381 -14.07 -13.12 -12.50
C ARG A 381 -13.73 -11.69 -12.89
N ASP A 382 -13.80 -11.36 -14.18
CA ASP A 382 -13.55 -10.00 -14.66
C ASP A 382 -14.81 -9.13 -14.49
N PRO A 383 -14.83 -8.16 -13.54
CA PRO A 383 -16.01 -7.34 -13.31
C PRO A 383 -16.21 -6.27 -14.40
N ARG A 384 -15.17 -5.95 -15.19
CA ARG A 384 -15.17 -4.81 -16.12
C ARG A 384 -16.24 -4.93 -17.20
N GLN A 385 -16.58 -6.16 -17.60
CA GLN A 385 -17.63 -6.42 -18.61
C GLN A 385 -19.05 -6.01 -18.16
N TYR A 386 -19.23 -5.70 -16.87
CA TYR A 386 -20.51 -5.36 -16.24
C TYR A 386 -20.60 -3.91 -15.76
N LEU A 387 -19.59 -3.06 -16.02
CA LEU A 387 -19.57 -1.64 -15.65
C LEU A 387 -20.44 -0.78 -16.59
N LYS A 388 -21.71 -1.16 -16.76
CA LYS A 388 -22.72 -0.51 -17.61
C LYS A 388 -23.83 0.09 -16.76
N ASN A 389 -24.48 1.14 -17.28
CA ASN A 389 -25.54 1.86 -16.58
C ASN A 389 -25.07 2.38 -15.21
N VAL A 390 -23.84 2.89 -15.16
CA VAL A 390 -23.24 3.42 -13.94
C VAL A 390 -24.05 4.64 -13.46
N THR A 391 -24.50 4.58 -12.20
CA THR A 391 -25.31 5.64 -11.57
C THR A 391 -24.56 6.48 -10.51
N PRO A 392 -23.64 5.94 -9.68
CA PRO A 392 -22.84 6.79 -8.80
C PRO A 392 -21.75 7.51 -9.60
N ALA A 393 -21.22 8.60 -9.04
CA ALA A 393 -19.95 9.13 -9.51
C ALA A 393 -18.81 8.18 -9.13
N VAL A 394 -17.83 7.99 -10.01
CA VAL A 394 -16.72 7.06 -9.82
C VAL A 394 -15.39 7.81 -9.92
N MET A 395 -14.52 7.68 -8.92
CA MET A 395 -13.14 8.15 -8.97
C MET A 395 -12.20 6.95 -8.84
N THR A 396 -11.65 6.47 -9.95
CA THR A 396 -10.66 5.41 -9.91
C THR A 396 -9.29 5.99 -9.57
N VAL A 397 -8.56 5.34 -8.66
CA VAL A 397 -7.23 5.79 -8.19
C VAL A 397 -6.21 4.69 -8.45
N GLY A 398 -5.00 5.04 -8.86
CA GLY A 398 -3.90 4.09 -9.00
C GLY A 398 -2.52 4.74 -8.89
N GLY A 399 -1.48 3.92 -8.82
CA GLY A 399 -0.08 4.36 -8.82
C GLY A 399 0.64 3.96 -10.11
N TRP A 400 1.47 4.83 -10.68
CA TRP A 400 2.28 4.49 -11.86
C TRP A 400 3.28 3.36 -11.61
N PHE A 401 3.78 3.29 -10.38
CA PHE A 401 4.70 2.26 -9.89
C PHE A 401 3.97 1.17 -9.10
N ASP A 402 2.65 1.06 -9.29
CA ASP A 402 1.87 -0.05 -8.77
C ASP A 402 2.26 -1.33 -9.52
N ALA A 403 2.69 -2.29 -8.72
CA ALA A 403 3.20 -3.58 -9.14
C ALA A 403 2.19 -4.72 -8.95
N GLU A 404 1.03 -4.41 -8.39
CA GLU A 404 -0.06 -5.35 -8.13
C GLU A 404 -1.19 -5.06 -9.12
N ASP A 405 -1.76 -3.85 -9.10
CA ASP A 405 -3.06 -3.60 -9.74
C ASP A 405 -3.10 -2.30 -10.58
N LEU A 406 -1.98 -1.94 -11.24
CA LEU A 406 -1.99 -0.85 -12.23
C LEU A 406 -3.00 -1.12 -13.35
N PHE A 407 -3.04 -2.38 -13.82
CA PHE A 407 -3.93 -2.76 -14.91
C PHE A 407 -5.38 -2.49 -14.52
N GLY A 408 -5.80 -2.95 -13.34
CA GLY A 408 -7.16 -2.78 -12.88
C GLY A 408 -7.59 -1.34 -12.67
N ALA A 409 -6.70 -0.46 -12.18
CA ALA A 409 -6.98 0.98 -12.09
C ALA A 409 -7.28 1.59 -13.47
N LEU A 410 -6.34 1.47 -14.42
CA LEU A 410 -6.51 2.06 -15.74
C LEU A 410 -7.69 1.46 -16.52
N ASN A 411 -7.87 0.15 -16.41
CA ASN A 411 -8.90 -0.58 -17.17
C ASN A 411 -10.30 -0.47 -16.54
N THR A 412 -10.43 -0.16 -15.26
CA THR A 412 -11.74 0.16 -14.65
C THR A 412 -12.26 1.48 -15.19
N TYR A 413 -11.42 2.52 -15.18
CA TYR A 413 -11.76 3.82 -15.76
C TYR A 413 -12.09 3.67 -17.26
N GLU A 414 -11.24 3.00 -18.03
CA GLU A 414 -11.46 2.78 -19.46
C GLU A 414 -12.75 1.99 -19.75
N ALA A 415 -13.06 0.99 -18.92
CA ALA A 415 -14.27 0.20 -19.06
C ALA A 415 -15.53 1.04 -18.85
N ILE A 416 -15.53 1.98 -17.90
CA ILE A 416 -16.65 2.89 -17.66
C ILE A 416 -16.81 3.87 -18.84
N GLU A 417 -15.71 4.47 -19.30
CA GLU A 417 -15.69 5.37 -20.47
C GLU A 417 -16.30 4.71 -21.72
N LYS A 418 -15.90 3.46 -22.01
CA LYS A 418 -16.35 2.75 -23.22
C LYS A 418 -17.79 2.26 -23.16
N GLN A 419 -18.33 2.03 -21.96
CA GLN A 419 -19.57 1.29 -21.77
C GLN A 419 -20.74 2.16 -21.30
N ASN A 420 -20.52 3.45 -21.07
CA ASN A 420 -21.53 4.39 -20.59
C ASN A 420 -21.55 5.67 -21.44
N PRO A 421 -22.60 6.49 -21.35
CA PRO A 421 -22.65 7.77 -22.03
C PRO A 421 -21.56 8.73 -21.52
N PRO A 422 -21.06 9.68 -22.35
CA PRO A 422 -20.04 10.66 -21.95
C PRO A 422 -20.41 11.55 -20.76
N GLU A 423 -21.70 11.65 -20.41
CA GLU A 423 -22.16 12.43 -19.26
C GLU A 423 -21.95 11.71 -17.91
N THR A 424 -21.57 10.43 -17.95
CA THR A 424 -21.26 9.61 -16.78
C THR A 424 -20.12 10.24 -15.99
N LYS A 425 -20.30 10.36 -14.67
CA LYS A 425 -19.29 10.98 -13.79
C LYS A 425 -18.20 9.97 -13.47
N ASN A 426 -17.15 9.98 -14.28
CA ASN A 426 -16.01 9.07 -14.16
C ASN A 426 -14.72 9.90 -14.07
N PHE A 427 -13.90 9.62 -13.08
CA PHE A 427 -12.69 10.38 -12.78
C PHE A 427 -11.52 9.41 -12.60
N LEU A 428 -10.31 9.84 -12.94
CA LEU A 428 -9.08 9.09 -12.77
C LEU A 428 -8.05 9.89 -11.97
N VAL A 429 -7.43 9.26 -10.98
CA VAL A 429 -6.24 9.80 -10.30
C VAL A 429 -5.09 8.83 -10.42
N MET A 430 -3.97 9.26 -11.00
CA MET A 430 -2.74 8.45 -11.08
C MET A 430 -1.57 9.21 -10.46
N GLY A 431 -1.01 8.69 -9.37
CA GLY A 431 0.14 9.28 -8.68
C GLY A 431 1.44 8.49 -8.85
N PRO A 432 2.57 9.01 -8.34
CA PRO A 432 3.90 8.39 -8.45
C PRO A 432 4.09 7.28 -7.40
N TRP A 433 3.06 6.47 -7.18
CA TRP A 433 2.95 5.62 -6.01
C TRP A 433 3.28 4.16 -6.28
N SER A 434 3.83 3.48 -5.27
CA SER A 434 3.69 2.03 -5.13
C SER A 434 2.25 1.65 -4.77
N HIS A 435 1.96 0.35 -4.71
CA HIS A 435 0.63 -0.16 -4.40
C HIS A 435 0.13 0.37 -3.03
N GLY A 436 -0.98 1.13 -3.05
CA GLY A 436 -1.62 1.67 -1.86
C GLY A 436 -0.90 2.80 -1.12
N GLN A 437 0.26 3.28 -1.62
CA GLN A 437 1.09 4.29 -0.93
C GLN A 437 0.31 5.58 -0.60
N TRP A 438 -0.72 5.92 -1.37
CA TRP A 438 -1.57 7.10 -1.18
C TRP A 438 -2.47 7.06 0.06
N ALA A 439 -2.52 5.93 0.77
CA ALA A 439 -3.18 5.84 2.07
C ALA A 439 -2.25 6.17 3.24
N PHE A 440 -0.93 6.15 3.03
CA PHE A 440 0.06 6.13 4.10
C PHE A 440 0.95 7.37 4.09
N GLY A 441 0.86 8.18 5.15
CA GLY A 441 1.81 9.25 5.43
C GLY A 441 2.09 10.20 4.26
N GLU A 442 3.27 10.81 4.29
CA GLU A 442 3.80 11.58 3.18
C GLU A 442 4.41 10.65 2.13
N ALA A 443 4.11 10.87 0.87
CA ALA A 443 4.77 10.22 -0.25
C ALA A 443 5.66 11.25 -0.95
N ASN A 444 6.93 11.34 -0.53
CA ASN A 444 7.93 12.26 -1.09
C ASN A 444 8.90 11.56 -2.06
N ASN A 445 8.94 10.23 -2.02
CA ASN A 445 9.81 9.37 -2.82
C ASN A 445 9.27 7.94 -2.93
N LEU A 446 9.83 7.21 -3.88
CA LEU A 446 9.74 5.75 -3.98
C LEU A 446 11.13 5.22 -4.33
N GLY A 447 11.65 4.30 -3.50
CA GLY A 447 13.03 3.85 -3.62
C GLY A 447 14.01 5.02 -3.59
N ASN A 448 14.89 5.07 -4.59
CA ASN A 448 15.90 6.11 -4.77
C ASN A 448 15.38 7.35 -5.53
N ILE A 449 14.11 7.36 -5.95
CA ILE A 449 13.52 8.43 -6.78
C ILE A 449 12.74 9.38 -5.89
N TYR A 450 13.19 10.64 -5.84
CA TYR A 450 12.64 11.70 -5.00
C TYR A 450 11.97 12.77 -5.85
N TRP A 451 10.78 13.22 -5.46
CA TRP A 451 10.03 14.25 -6.20
C TRP A 451 9.81 15.56 -5.43
N GLY A 452 10.34 15.70 -4.21
CA GLY A 452 10.45 17.01 -3.55
C GLY A 452 9.29 17.44 -2.67
N PHE A 453 8.17 16.72 -2.66
CA PHE A 453 6.98 17.11 -1.89
C PHE A 453 6.03 15.94 -1.69
N ASP A 454 5.09 16.10 -0.75
CA ASP A 454 4.10 15.06 -0.47
C ASP A 454 3.06 14.96 -1.60
N ALA A 455 3.20 13.93 -2.43
CA ALA A 455 2.27 13.64 -3.51
C ALA A 455 0.88 13.26 -2.99
N ASN A 456 0.78 12.69 -1.79
CA ASN A 456 -0.50 12.28 -1.19
C ASN A 456 -1.37 13.49 -0.86
N LYS A 457 -0.77 14.62 -0.47
CA LYS A 457 -1.49 15.82 -0.07
C LYS A 457 -2.51 16.31 -1.10
N LYS A 458 -2.12 16.41 -2.39
CA LYS A 458 -3.03 16.87 -3.45
C LYS A 458 -4.16 15.87 -3.67
N TYR A 459 -3.84 14.58 -3.70
CA TYR A 459 -4.83 13.52 -3.83
C TYR A 459 -5.84 13.48 -2.68
N VAL A 460 -5.37 13.53 -1.43
CA VAL A 460 -6.24 13.48 -0.22
C VAL A 460 -7.28 14.59 -0.26
N LEU A 461 -6.88 15.80 -0.65
CA LEU A 461 -7.80 16.93 -0.79
C LEU A 461 -8.80 16.73 -1.93
N GLU A 462 -8.36 16.13 -3.04
CA GLU A 462 -9.21 15.86 -4.20
C GLU A 462 -10.26 14.77 -3.90
N GLU A 463 -9.86 13.69 -3.23
CA GLU A 463 -10.75 12.60 -2.82
C GLU A 463 -11.77 13.06 -1.78
N GLU A 464 -11.34 13.85 -0.79
CA GLU A 464 -12.24 14.47 0.19
C GLU A 464 -13.25 15.40 -0.50
N ASN A 465 -12.79 16.24 -1.45
CA ASN A 465 -13.67 17.10 -2.24
C ASN A 465 -14.67 16.29 -3.05
N PHE A 466 -14.24 15.20 -3.69
CA PHE A 466 -15.10 14.27 -4.42
C PHE A 466 -16.22 13.70 -3.54
N PHE A 467 -15.87 13.11 -2.39
CA PHE A 467 -16.88 12.57 -1.49
C PHE A 467 -17.80 13.65 -0.93
N ASN A 468 -17.27 14.79 -0.52
CA ASN A 468 -18.06 15.91 -0.03
C ASN A 468 -19.07 16.40 -1.08
N LEU A 469 -18.64 16.51 -2.35
CA LEU A 469 -19.50 16.98 -3.43
C LEU A 469 -20.72 16.08 -3.62
N TYR A 470 -20.50 14.76 -3.68
CA TYR A 470 -21.58 13.81 -4.01
C TYR A 470 -22.39 13.36 -2.78
N LEU A 471 -21.77 13.31 -1.60
CA LEU A 471 -22.40 12.81 -0.38
C LEU A 471 -22.97 13.91 0.51
N LYS A 472 -22.39 15.11 0.50
CA LYS A 472 -22.89 16.26 1.27
C LYS A 472 -23.50 17.36 0.42
N GLY A 473 -23.12 17.43 -0.85
CA GLY A 473 -23.47 18.57 -1.71
C GLY A 473 -22.63 19.81 -1.43
N THR A 474 -21.47 19.64 -0.78
CA THR A 474 -20.52 20.70 -0.45
C THR A 474 -19.19 20.40 -1.13
N GLY A 475 -18.45 21.40 -1.58
CA GLY A 475 -17.17 21.21 -2.28
C GLY A 475 -17.13 21.91 -3.64
N ASN A 476 -15.97 21.87 -4.27
CA ASN A 476 -15.74 22.44 -5.58
C ASN A 476 -16.29 21.51 -6.68
N GLN A 477 -17.12 22.07 -7.58
CA GLN A 477 -17.71 21.34 -8.71
C GLN A 477 -16.74 21.14 -9.88
N ALA A 478 -15.64 21.89 -9.92
CA ALA A 478 -14.64 21.83 -10.99
C ALA A 478 -13.60 20.72 -10.72
N LEU A 479 -14.05 19.46 -10.65
CA LEU A 479 -13.16 18.30 -10.63
C LEU A 479 -12.61 18.05 -12.05
N PRO A 480 -11.28 17.92 -12.25
CA PRO A 480 -10.73 17.47 -13.52
C PRO A 480 -11.12 16.01 -13.76
N GLU A 481 -11.34 15.61 -15.02
CA GLU A 481 -11.66 14.22 -15.33
C GLU A 481 -10.48 13.30 -14.97
N ALA A 482 -9.26 13.73 -15.28
CA ALA A 482 -8.06 13.01 -14.89
C ALA A 482 -7.06 13.94 -14.19
N LEU A 483 -6.64 13.55 -12.98
CA LEU A 483 -5.58 14.18 -12.21
C LEU A 483 -4.37 13.24 -12.22
N ILE A 484 -3.31 13.63 -12.93
CA ILE A 484 -2.20 12.75 -13.27
C ILE A 484 -0.88 13.35 -12.82
N PHE A 485 -0.10 12.60 -12.06
CA PHE A 485 1.27 12.95 -11.75
C PHE A 485 2.19 12.59 -12.92
N VAL A 486 2.94 13.55 -13.43
CA VAL A 486 3.95 13.34 -14.48
C VAL A 486 5.31 13.13 -13.80
N THR A 487 5.80 11.89 -13.83
CA THR A 487 6.99 11.45 -13.07
C THR A 487 8.31 12.03 -13.58
N GLY A 488 8.39 12.44 -14.86
CA GLY A 488 9.60 13.09 -15.39
C GLY A 488 9.75 14.54 -14.93
N SER A 489 8.65 15.31 -14.84
CA SER A 489 8.67 16.71 -14.40
C SER A 489 8.27 16.90 -12.93
N ASN A 490 7.93 15.81 -12.22
CA ASN A 490 7.51 15.81 -10.82
C ASN A 490 6.36 16.78 -10.53
N GLU A 491 5.28 16.71 -11.32
CA GLU A 491 4.15 17.63 -11.17
C GLU A 491 2.79 16.95 -11.36
N TRP A 492 1.78 17.44 -10.63
CA TRP A 492 0.38 17.12 -10.89
C TRP A 492 -0.14 17.92 -12.09
N ARG A 493 -0.73 17.25 -13.06
CA ARG A 493 -1.42 17.85 -14.21
C ARG A 493 -2.88 17.41 -14.26
N GLU A 494 -3.73 18.33 -14.69
CA GLU A 494 -5.16 18.12 -14.86
C GLU A 494 -5.48 17.94 -16.35
N PHE A 495 -6.30 16.95 -16.67
CA PHE A 495 -6.75 16.63 -18.02
C PHE A 495 -8.27 16.51 -18.07
N SER A 496 -8.85 16.89 -19.21
CA SER A 496 -10.29 16.74 -19.47
C SER A 496 -10.68 15.35 -19.95
N ALA A 497 -9.71 14.47 -20.25
CA ALA A 497 -9.88 13.07 -20.60
C ALA A 497 -8.55 12.33 -20.47
N TRP A 498 -8.57 11.01 -20.23
CA TRP A 498 -7.37 10.17 -20.25
C TRP A 498 -7.51 8.95 -21.17
N PRO A 499 -6.49 8.61 -21.97
CA PRO A 499 -5.28 9.40 -22.26
C PRO A 499 -5.62 10.76 -22.90
N PRO A 500 -4.72 11.75 -22.83
CA PRO A 500 -4.99 13.07 -23.39
C PRO A 500 -5.29 12.99 -24.88
N GLU A 501 -6.27 13.76 -25.36
CA GLU A 501 -6.67 13.76 -26.78
C GLU A 501 -5.56 14.29 -27.70
N ASN A 502 -4.81 15.29 -27.23
CA ASN A 502 -3.74 15.96 -27.97
C ASN A 502 -2.40 15.22 -27.86
N ARG A 503 -2.39 13.92 -28.19
CA ARG A 503 -1.17 13.09 -28.19
C ARG A 503 -0.80 12.63 -29.59
N VAL A 504 0.48 12.33 -29.80
CA VAL A 504 0.99 11.77 -31.05
C VAL A 504 1.61 10.41 -30.75
N GLU A 505 1.15 9.38 -31.44
CA GLU A 505 1.75 8.04 -31.36
C GLU A 505 3.13 8.06 -32.04
N LYS A 506 4.11 7.44 -31.38
CA LYS A 506 5.51 7.38 -31.84
C LYS A 506 6.05 5.98 -31.62
N ASN A 507 6.74 5.48 -32.63
CA ASN A 507 7.45 4.20 -32.56
C ASN A 507 8.91 4.45 -32.19
N LEU A 508 9.39 3.75 -31.17
CA LEU A 508 10.81 3.66 -30.84
C LEU A 508 11.31 2.30 -31.33
N TYR A 509 12.11 2.30 -32.38
CA TYR A 509 12.59 1.09 -33.05
C TYR A 509 13.93 0.63 -32.47
N PHE A 510 14.09 -0.67 -32.28
CA PHE A 510 15.39 -1.30 -32.08
C PHE A 510 16.24 -1.18 -33.36
N GLN A 511 17.52 -0.91 -33.19
CA GLN A 511 18.50 -0.72 -34.25
C GLN A 511 19.71 -1.62 -34.03
N SER A 512 20.47 -1.88 -35.10
CA SER A 512 21.73 -2.63 -35.01
C SER A 512 22.73 -1.97 -34.07
N GLY A 513 23.48 -2.78 -33.34
CA GLY A 513 24.50 -2.28 -32.41
C GLY A 513 23.91 -1.72 -31.12
N GLU A 514 22.83 -2.33 -30.62
CA GLU A 514 22.23 -2.01 -29.31
C GLU A 514 21.72 -0.55 -29.22
N ALA A 515 21.30 0.02 -30.35
CA ALA A 515 20.75 1.37 -30.42
C ALA A 515 19.22 1.36 -30.52
N ALA A 516 18.58 2.46 -30.11
CA ALA A 516 17.15 2.71 -30.28
C ALA A 516 16.93 4.06 -30.97
N SER A 517 15.92 4.15 -31.85
CA SER A 517 15.66 5.37 -32.62
C SER A 517 14.19 5.52 -33.02
N PHE A 518 13.70 6.77 -33.08
CA PHE A 518 12.38 7.09 -33.64
C PHE A 518 12.33 7.00 -35.17
N GLN A 519 13.47 6.78 -35.85
CA GLN A 519 13.52 6.48 -37.27
C GLN A 519 13.45 4.97 -37.49
N ALA A 520 12.65 4.54 -38.47
CA ALA A 520 12.58 3.13 -38.83
C ALA A 520 13.93 2.61 -39.39
N PRO A 521 14.33 1.37 -39.08
CA PRO A 521 15.56 0.78 -39.62
C PRO A 521 15.50 0.65 -41.14
N VAL A 522 16.63 0.91 -41.80
CA VAL A 522 16.75 0.75 -43.27
C VAL A 522 16.94 -0.73 -43.63
N THR A 523 17.65 -1.47 -42.79
CA THR A 523 17.84 -2.92 -42.93
C THR A 523 16.55 -3.64 -42.58
N LYS A 524 16.03 -4.42 -43.53
CA LYS A 524 14.72 -5.09 -43.36
C LYS A 524 14.75 -6.36 -42.51
N ILE A 525 15.90 -7.02 -42.42
CA ILE A 525 16.06 -8.27 -41.67
C ILE A 525 17.41 -8.21 -40.95
N SER A 526 17.35 -8.09 -39.63
CA SER A 526 18.46 -8.20 -38.69
C SER A 526 17.93 -8.73 -37.38
N TYR A 527 18.80 -9.34 -36.58
CA TYR A 527 18.46 -9.80 -35.24
C TYR A 527 19.70 -9.66 -34.36
N ASP A 528 19.46 -9.52 -33.06
CA ASP A 528 20.45 -9.76 -32.02
C ASP A 528 20.04 -11.03 -31.27
N GLU A 529 21.00 -11.71 -30.65
CA GLU A 529 20.77 -12.99 -29.98
C GLU A 529 21.33 -13.01 -28.56
N TYR A 530 20.64 -13.73 -27.67
CA TYR A 530 21.06 -13.98 -26.30
C TYR A 530 20.62 -15.37 -25.86
N ILE A 531 21.31 -15.92 -24.85
CA ILE A 531 20.98 -17.25 -24.30
C ILE A 531 20.18 -17.06 -23.02
N SER A 532 18.96 -17.59 -22.98
CA SER A 532 18.16 -17.70 -21.75
C SER A 532 18.38 -19.08 -21.12
N ASP A 533 18.97 -19.11 -19.93
CA ASP A 533 19.19 -20.35 -19.15
C ASP A 533 18.23 -20.40 -17.93
N PRO A 534 17.22 -21.29 -17.91
CA PRO A 534 16.32 -21.45 -16.77
C PRO A 534 17.00 -21.88 -15.47
N SER A 535 18.25 -22.34 -15.50
CA SER A 535 19.04 -22.67 -14.30
C SER A 535 19.74 -21.44 -13.71
N ASN A 536 19.77 -20.33 -14.44
CA ASN A 536 20.33 -19.05 -14.02
C ASN A 536 19.44 -17.87 -14.43
N PRO A 537 18.16 -17.84 -14.01
CA PRO A 537 17.22 -16.80 -14.42
C PRO A 537 17.71 -15.39 -14.05
N VAL A 538 17.34 -14.40 -14.85
CA VAL A 538 17.61 -13.00 -14.54
C VAL A 538 16.81 -12.63 -13.28
N PRO A 539 17.45 -12.17 -12.19
CA PRO A 539 16.71 -11.71 -11.02
C PRO A 539 15.91 -10.44 -11.38
N TYR A 540 14.75 -10.22 -10.75
CA TYR A 540 13.95 -9.04 -11.07
C TYR A 540 14.46 -7.76 -10.38
N THR A 541 15.32 -7.90 -9.35
CA THR A 541 16.03 -6.84 -8.61
C THR A 541 17.47 -7.25 -8.32
N GLU A 542 18.34 -6.31 -7.95
CA GLU A 542 19.72 -6.60 -7.55
C GLU A 542 19.83 -7.20 -6.14
N ASP A 543 18.98 -6.77 -5.22
CA ASP A 543 19.08 -7.10 -3.80
C ASP A 543 18.61 -8.52 -3.46
N VAL A 544 19.21 -9.09 -2.40
CA VAL A 544 18.77 -10.34 -1.77
C VAL A 544 17.68 -10.02 -0.73
N HIS A 545 16.49 -10.60 -0.90
CA HIS A 545 15.34 -10.37 -0.03
C HIS A 545 14.40 -11.59 0.01
N THR A 546 13.34 -11.49 0.82
CA THR A 546 12.33 -12.55 0.98
C THR A 546 10.93 -12.14 0.53
N ASN A 547 10.73 -10.88 0.16
CA ASN A 547 9.45 -10.31 -0.25
C ASN A 547 9.68 -9.32 -1.40
N ARG A 548 8.65 -9.05 -2.20
CA ARG A 548 8.71 -8.00 -3.22
C ARG A 548 8.91 -6.65 -2.56
N THR A 549 9.97 -5.96 -2.93
CA THR A 549 10.19 -4.58 -2.47
C THR A 549 9.20 -3.68 -3.19
N GLU A 550 8.60 -2.71 -2.51
CA GLU A 550 7.75 -1.72 -3.18
C GLU A 550 8.53 -0.91 -4.24
N ALA A 551 9.83 -0.73 -4.00
CA ALA A 551 10.72 0.10 -4.81
C ALA A 551 11.14 -0.52 -6.15
N TYR A 552 10.92 -1.82 -6.41
CA TYR A 552 11.47 -2.46 -7.62
C TYR A 552 10.99 -1.83 -8.93
N MET A 553 9.82 -1.21 -8.91
CA MET A 553 9.26 -0.48 -10.05
C MET A 553 10.01 0.82 -10.37
N THR A 554 10.89 1.25 -9.48
CA THR A 554 11.79 2.41 -9.64
C THR A 554 13.27 2.02 -9.55
N ASP A 555 13.57 0.75 -9.26
CA ASP A 555 14.94 0.29 -9.01
C ASP A 555 15.82 0.39 -10.25
N ASP A 556 17.13 0.48 -9.98
CA ASP A 556 18.16 0.66 -10.98
C ASP A 556 18.34 -0.60 -11.81
N GLN A 557 18.11 -0.53 -13.12
CA GLN A 557 18.21 -1.68 -14.00
C GLN A 557 19.65 -2.01 -14.45
N ARG A 558 20.67 -1.29 -13.96
CA ARG A 558 22.09 -1.54 -14.29
C ARG A 558 22.57 -2.95 -13.92
N PHE A 559 21.98 -3.60 -12.91
CA PHE A 559 22.32 -4.99 -12.59
C PHE A 559 21.92 -5.94 -13.73
N ALA A 560 20.76 -5.71 -14.34
CA ALA A 560 20.25 -6.51 -15.46
C ALA A 560 21.00 -6.16 -16.76
N SER A 561 21.22 -4.87 -17.02
CA SER A 561 21.85 -4.39 -18.27
C SER A 561 23.30 -4.84 -18.46
N ARG A 562 23.94 -5.37 -17.41
CA ARG A 562 25.33 -5.88 -17.45
C ARG A 562 25.41 -7.38 -17.69
N ARG A 563 24.27 -8.07 -17.78
CA ARG A 563 24.22 -9.52 -17.98
C ARG A 563 24.22 -9.88 -19.47
N PRO A 564 24.81 -11.03 -19.86
CA PRO A 564 24.83 -11.48 -21.25
C PRO A 564 23.49 -12.03 -21.76
N ASP A 565 22.54 -12.29 -20.86
CA ASP A 565 21.19 -12.80 -21.15
C ASP A 565 20.12 -11.71 -21.08
N VAL A 566 20.53 -10.45 -21.21
CA VAL A 566 19.67 -9.25 -21.29
C VAL A 566 20.13 -8.39 -22.45
N MET A 567 19.26 -8.15 -23.43
CA MET A 567 19.53 -7.22 -24.53
C MET A 567 19.19 -5.79 -24.10
N VAL A 568 20.05 -4.84 -24.48
CA VAL A 568 19.91 -3.42 -24.15
C VAL A 568 19.88 -2.62 -25.44
N TYR A 569 18.91 -1.70 -25.56
CA TYR A 569 18.82 -0.79 -26.70
C TYR A 569 18.64 0.63 -26.18
N GLN A 570 19.50 1.54 -26.61
CA GLN A 570 19.51 2.91 -26.08
C GLN A 570 19.48 3.97 -27.18
N THR A 571 18.74 5.05 -26.97
CA THR A 571 18.83 6.24 -27.83
C THR A 571 20.14 6.98 -27.59
N ASP A 572 20.46 7.90 -28.50
CA ASP A 572 21.36 9.01 -28.17
C ASP A 572 20.78 9.84 -27.01
N ILE A 573 21.63 10.67 -26.39
CA ILE A 573 21.19 11.65 -25.38
C ILE A 573 20.08 12.51 -25.98
N LEU A 574 18.94 12.53 -25.31
CA LEU A 574 17.80 13.36 -25.72
C LEU A 574 18.22 14.83 -25.71
N THR A 575 17.88 15.55 -26.77
CA THR A 575 18.17 17.00 -26.91
C THR A 575 16.96 17.87 -26.58
N GLU A 576 15.80 17.25 -26.38
CA GLU A 576 14.53 17.87 -26.04
C GLU A 576 13.77 16.95 -25.07
N ASP A 577 12.95 17.54 -24.20
CA ASP A 577 12.13 16.78 -23.25
C ASP A 577 11.03 15.99 -23.99
N ILE A 578 10.80 14.76 -23.55
CA ILE A 578 9.72 13.90 -24.05
C ILE A 578 8.79 13.55 -22.91
N THR A 579 7.50 13.90 -23.02
CA THR A 579 6.46 13.44 -22.10
C THR A 579 5.70 12.26 -22.71
N LEU A 580 5.72 11.12 -22.02
CA LEU A 580 4.90 9.97 -22.37
C LEU A 580 3.55 10.07 -21.66
N ALA A 581 2.45 10.04 -22.41
CA ALA A 581 1.10 10.13 -21.87
C ALA A 581 0.14 9.22 -22.64
N GLY A 582 -0.11 8.02 -22.11
CA GLY A 582 -1.02 7.05 -22.69
C GLY A 582 -0.44 5.63 -22.70
N PRO A 583 -1.06 4.71 -23.48
CA PRO A 583 -0.66 3.31 -23.51
C PRO A 583 0.74 3.13 -24.13
N LEU A 584 1.48 2.16 -23.59
CA LEU A 584 2.76 1.69 -24.12
C LEU A 584 2.56 0.26 -24.66
N ASN A 585 2.96 0.03 -25.91
CA ASN A 585 2.85 -1.28 -26.56
C ASN A 585 4.24 -1.77 -26.97
N ALA A 586 4.52 -3.05 -26.73
CA ALA A 586 5.71 -3.73 -27.23
C ALA A 586 5.35 -4.54 -28.48
N ASP A 587 5.87 -4.13 -29.64
CA ASP A 587 5.73 -4.86 -30.90
C ASP A 587 7.02 -5.63 -31.18
N LEU A 588 7.02 -6.92 -30.85
CA LEU A 588 8.22 -7.77 -30.87
C LEU A 588 8.19 -8.79 -32.01
N PHE A 589 9.31 -8.86 -32.73
CA PHE A 589 9.60 -9.92 -33.71
C PHE A 589 10.66 -10.85 -33.11
N VAL A 590 10.26 -12.06 -32.73
CA VAL A 590 11.09 -12.97 -31.94
C VAL A 590 11.18 -14.34 -32.58
N SER A 591 12.31 -15.02 -32.35
CA SER A 591 12.52 -16.44 -32.59
C SER A 591 13.07 -17.08 -31.33
N THR A 592 12.92 -18.40 -31.20
CA THR A 592 13.51 -19.17 -30.10
C THR A 592 13.92 -20.54 -30.61
N THR A 593 15.00 -21.08 -30.06
CA THR A 593 15.41 -22.48 -30.31
C THR A 593 14.54 -23.47 -29.52
N GLY A 594 13.75 -22.98 -28.57
CA GLY A 594 12.79 -23.75 -27.77
C GLY A 594 11.38 -23.78 -28.38
N THR A 595 10.41 -24.17 -27.56
CA THR A 595 8.98 -24.24 -27.94
C THR A 595 8.09 -23.30 -27.12
N ASP A 596 8.65 -22.63 -26.11
CA ASP A 596 8.01 -21.57 -25.34
C ASP A 596 9.09 -20.64 -24.77
N ALA A 597 8.73 -19.40 -24.46
CA ALA A 597 9.58 -18.40 -23.83
C ALA A 597 8.71 -17.29 -23.22
N ASP A 598 9.15 -16.74 -22.08
CA ASP A 598 8.58 -15.52 -21.54
C ASP A 598 9.44 -14.33 -22.05
N PHE A 599 8.79 -13.28 -22.53
CA PHE A 599 9.45 -12.07 -23.04
C PHE A 599 9.20 -10.91 -22.09
N VAL A 600 10.25 -10.36 -21.50
CA VAL A 600 10.17 -9.19 -20.61
C VAL A 600 10.70 -7.97 -21.37
N VAL A 601 9.88 -6.92 -21.47
CA VAL A 601 10.26 -5.65 -22.09
C VAL A 601 10.25 -4.56 -21.04
N LYS A 602 11.30 -3.75 -21.01
CA LYS A 602 11.47 -2.65 -20.07
C LYS A 602 11.71 -1.36 -20.84
N LEU A 603 10.88 -0.36 -20.62
CA LEU A 603 11.16 1.03 -20.98
C LEU A 603 11.86 1.70 -19.79
N ILE A 604 13.03 2.25 -20.05
CA ILE A 604 13.94 2.78 -19.03
C ILE A 604 14.24 4.25 -19.34
N ASP A 605 14.25 5.07 -18.30
CA ASP A 605 14.84 6.41 -18.33
C ASP A 605 16.27 6.33 -17.82
N VAL A 606 17.24 6.70 -18.66
CA VAL A 606 18.67 6.68 -18.33
C VAL A 606 19.09 8.08 -17.92
N PHE A 607 19.41 8.25 -16.64
CA PHE A 607 19.76 9.55 -16.10
C PHE A 607 21.12 10.03 -16.64
N PRO A 608 21.35 11.37 -16.67
CA PRO A 608 22.64 11.92 -17.04
C PRO A 608 23.80 11.32 -16.23
N PRO A 609 25.01 11.16 -16.80
CA PRO A 609 26.16 10.60 -16.10
C PRO A 609 26.58 11.36 -14.83
N ASP A 610 26.24 12.64 -14.73
CA ASP A 610 26.53 13.53 -13.61
C ASP A 610 25.33 13.76 -12.68
N ALA A 611 24.21 13.04 -12.89
CA ALA A 611 23.04 13.11 -12.03
C ALA A 611 23.40 12.80 -10.57
N LYS A 612 22.78 13.55 -9.66
CA LYS A 612 22.95 13.42 -8.21
C LYS A 612 21.61 13.05 -7.60
N ALA A 613 21.66 12.46 -6.41
CA ALA A 613 20.44 12.32 -5.62
C ALA A 613 19.91 13.71 -5.27
N ASP A 614 18.62 13.93 -5.52
CA ASP A 614 17.92 15.15 -5.11
C ASP A 614 17.70 15.18 -3.59
N ASP A 615 17.64 14.02 -2.94
CA ASP A 615 17.66 13.88 -1.49
C ASP A 615 19.12 13.99 -0.98
N PRO A 616 19.45 15.00 -0.14
CA PRO A 616 20.80 15.19 0.39
C PRO A 616 21.29 14.07 1.31
N ASP A 617 20.38 13.27 1.89
CA ASP A 617 20.70 12.15 2.77
C ASP A 617 20.88 10.84 1.99
N LEU A 618 20.41 10.79 0.74
CA LEU A 618 20.56 9.61 -0.13
C LEU A 618 21.99 9.51 -0.69
N LYS A 619 22.64 8.38 -0.40
CA LYS A 619 24.02 8.09 -0.84
C LYS A 619 24.10 7.13 -2.04
N TYR A 620 23.07 7.13 -2.88
CA TYR A 620 23.02 6.26 -4.07
C TYR A 620 23.67 6.96 -5.30
N PRO A 621 24.47 6.25 -6.11
CA PRO A 621 25.11 6.83 -7.30
C PRO A 621 24.11 7.02 -8.46
N MET A 622 23.41 8.15 -8.49
CA MET A 622 22.39 8.47 -9.51
C MET A 622 22.94 8.73 -10.92
N GLY A 623 24.23 8.99 -11.08
CA GLY A 623 24.85 9.19 -12.38
C GLY A 623 24.69 7.95 -13.26
N GLY A 624 23.98 8.06 -14.39
CA GLY A 624 23.66 6.94 -15.27
C GLY A 624 22.70 5.91 -14.66
N TYR A 625 21.87 6.30 -13.68
CA TYR A 625 20.81 5.46 -13.14
C TYR A 625 19.85 5.01 -14.26
N GLN A 626 19.46 3.75 -14.25
CA GLN A 626 18.53 3.20 -15.24
C GLN A 626 17.17 2.99 -14.57
N MET A 627 16.36 4.04 -14.50
CA MET A 627 15.06 3.99 -13.83
C MET A 627 14.05 3.26 -14.71
N LEU A 628 13.39 2.25 -14.15
CA LEU A 628 12.29 1.61 -14.83
C LEU A 628 11.10 2.59 -14.95
N VAL A 629 10.79 3.01 -16.17
CA VAL A 629 9.55 3.78 -16.45
C VAL A 629 8.37 2.82 -16.42
N ARG A 630 8.52 1.70 -17.15
CA ARG A 630 7.60 0.56 -17.07
C ARG A 630 8.30 -0.70 -17.56
N GLY A 631 7.97 -1.84 -16.96
CA GLY A 631 8.31 -3.16 -17.48
C GLY A 631 7.07 -4.03 -17.52
N GLU A 632 7.02 -4.96 -18.47
CA GLU A 632 5.99 -5.97 -18.50
C GLU A 632 6.48 -7.28 -19.11
N VAL A 633 5.90 -8.39 -18.66
CA VAL A 633 6.17 -9.74 -19.18
C VAL A 633 5.03 -10.22 -20.07
N PHE A 634 5.37 -10.98 -21.10
CA PHE A 634 4.43 -11.68 -21.95
C PHE A 634 4.83 -13.15 -22.09
N ARG A 635 3.91 -14.07 -21.78
CA ARG A 635 4.15 -15.50 -21.95
C ARG A 635 3.89 -15.93 -23.39
N GLY A 636 4.96 -16.31 -24.08
CA GLY A 636 5.00 -16.44 -25.54
C GLY A 636 4.05 -17.49 -26.13
N LYS A 637 3.72 -18.58 -25.43
CA LYS A 637 2.69 -19.53 -25.89
C LYS A 637 1.32 -18.87 -26.14
N TYR A 638 1.04 -17.71 -25.55
CA TYR A 638 -0.21 -16.96 -25.73
C TYR A 638 -0.19 -15.93 -26.87
N ARG A 639 0.90 -15.84 -27.65
CA ARG A 639 1.09 -14.83 -28.71
C ARG A 639 -0.06 -14.70 -29.73
N LYS A 640 -0.86 -15.76 -29.93
CA LYS A 640 -2.06 -15.73 -30.78
C LYS A 640 -3.38 -15.74 -30.01
N SER A 641 -3.40 -16.26 -28.79
CA SER A 641 -4.60 -16.40 -27.98
C SER A 641 -4.24 -16.76 -26.54
N PHE A 642 -4.77 -16.02 -25.57
CA PHE A 642 -4.68 -16.38 -24.15
C PHE A 642 -5.51 -17.63 -23.79
N GLU A 643 -6.52 -17.98 -24.59
CA GLU A 643 -7.38 -19.15 -24.32
C GLU A 643 -6.83 -20.44 -24.95
N LYS A 644 -6.01 -20.31 -26.00
CA LYS A 644 -5.52 -21.43 -26.82
C LYS A 644 -4.03 -21.28 -27.04
N PRO A 645 -3.20 -21.66 -26.03
CA PRO A 645 -1.75 -21.56 -26.18
C PRO A 645 -1.27 -22.44 -27.33
N GLU A 646 -0.25 -21.97 -28.04
CA GLU A 646 0.43 -22.73 -29.09
C GLU A 646 1.95 -22.70 -28.90
N PRO A 647 2.66 -23.83 -29.10
CA PRO A 647 4.11 -23.84 -29.03
C PRO A 647 4.70 -22.99 -30.16
N PHE A 648 5.88 -22.42 -29.94
CA PHE A 648 6.71 -21.87 -31.01
C PHE A 648 7.20 -23.00 -31.92
N ILE A 649 7.42 -22.65 -33.18
CA ILE A 649 8.23 -23.46 -34.09
C ILE A 649 9.69 -23.09 -33.81
N PRO A 650 10.57 -24.03 -33.41
CA PRO A 650 11.97 -23.73 -33.22
C PRO A 650 12.64 -23.23 -34.50
N GLY A 651 13.40 -22.14 -34.42
CA GLY A 651 14.16 -21.56 -35.55
C GLY A 651 13.62 -20.22 -35.99
#